data_AF-A0A7X7LR57-F1
#
_entry.id   AF-A0A7X7LR57-F1
#
_cell.length_a   1.000
_cell.length_b   1.000
_cell.length_c   1.000
_cell.angle_alpha   90.00
_cell.angle_beta   90.00
_cell.angle_gamma   90.00
#
_symmetry.space_group_name_H-M   'P 1'
#
loop_
_entity.id
_entity.type
_entity.pdbx_description
1 polymer ?
#
loop_
_entity_poly.entity_id
_entity_poly.type
_entity_poly.pdbx_seq_one_letter_code
_entity_poly.pdbx_strand_id
1 'polypeptide(L)'
;MAKDRDIISSYLKYFPKIESDHTATQNQLERDLSRVLSDYFVEIDKIAETYRSFEDNHSVQYMQTEQDYQAAVDFINQEYNDLFSKNDHDLEKHERQTQQLIDNEISEFDAVMNKIADLKKDSYTQFQEMSSAIHKQIDHEMKVHHDFLVQEDQRFKSMKHAYQDINSQQANKLLWTIEESKNALIALNNQLRSDALNDSKFMNETIMSVLESLRETKNKMTFLFKSTSDLFNKYKSRVERLGRDREKPHTQLNQSVIRQYVKQIRDITQKRNTFEAVIKRELQSSLSILGKRILQYNQDNNRFETEKAIMQYEIVQKKSNYLLKHNQEMADLLISKYQNEIKKIKIDSFRRVEEIKLSYFMPATFFQNSINLYSNFAFYVNESFDDLDNLLSEFIRFNQRITEVKTDYIAQSAKTVEDFKIQVMVQVNSVTTHLTDMISKIDSLSKDIITLESRNQLEIAEIKKKMECADISGDYQKYIAELDNDEVFACFQHDINIQKIKSNSDHYSALIALDRSVIDIHYKQQLAIARQRFLEKLTLQEKSIHDLAYNRELAEIDARFERAKLELSLRHQLAIDQQAFQFAKLNYRLAQKTENLRQAYLFSQQNGSQQVIEYVHKAQKIIDFNDNKVSQYIDYTTASDDERDYAYFLEKTRQKLINNIQ
;
A
#
# COMPACT_ATOMS: atom_id res chain seq x y z
N MET A 1 19.05 134.66 68.10
CA MET A 1 20.00 133.53 67.90
C MET A 1 19.27 132.48 67.08
N ALA A 2 19.69 132.00 65.92
CA ALA A 2 20.90 132.23 65.16
C ALA A 2 20.59 132.00 63.66
N LYS A 3 21.03 132.98 62.85
CA LYS A 3 21.35 132.88 61.40
C LYS A 3 20.22 132.39 60.49
N ASP A 4 19.22 133.24 60.25
CA ASP A 4 18.54 133.29 58.95
C ASP A 4 19.60 133.61 57.89
N ARG A 5 20.25 132.56 57.38
CA ARG A 5 20.94 132.62 56.10
C ARG A 5 19.87 133.02 55.10
N ASP A 6 20.05 134.20 54.51
CA ASP A 6 19.21 134.73 53.43
C ASP A 6 18.90 133.59 52.45
N ILE A 7 17.68 133.03 52.50
CA ILE A 7 17.29 131.80 51.76
C ILE A 7 17.54 132.00 50.26
N ILE A 8 17.38 133.24 49.81
CA ILE A 8 17.68 133.74 48.47
C ILE A 8 19.17 133.53 48.12
N SER A 9 20.10 133.82 49.04
CA SER A 9 21.54 133.60 48.83
C SER A 9 21.92 132.11 48.72
N SER A 10 21.16 131.22 49.37
CA SER A 10 21.40 129.78 49.31
C SER A 10 21.10 129.23 47.91
N TYR A 11 19.95 129.59 47.33
CA TYR A 11 19.59 129.17 45.98
C TYR A 11 20.56 129.73 44.93
N LEU A 12 21.01 130.98 45.09
CA LEU A 12 21.95 131.62 44.17
C LEU A 12 23.36 131.00 44.22
N LYS A 13 23.82 130.55 45.40
CA LYS A 13 25.18 130.03 45.59
C LYS A 13 25.32 128.53 45.28
N TYR A 14 24.27 127.73 45.52
CA TYR A 14 24.33 126.27 45.37
C TYR A 14 23.82 125.72 44.03
N PHE A 15 23.09 126.51 43.24
CA PHE A 15 22.54 126.06 41.95
C PHE A 15 23.60 125.56 40.92
N PRO A 16 24.78 126.21 40.75
CA PRO A 16 25.80 125.69 39.83
C PRO A 16 26.30 124.28 40.19
N LYS A 17 26.27 123.93 41.49
CA LYS A 17 26.61 122.58 41.96
C LYS A 17 25.50 121.58 41.62
N ILE A 18 24.24 121.97 41.80
CA ILE A 18 23.07 121.15 41.42
C ILE A 18 23.03 120.88 39.90
N GLU A 19 23.42 121.86 39.08
CA GLU A 19 23.50 121.71 37.62
C GLU A 19 24.62 120.74 37.18
N SER A 20 25.79 120.83 37.82
CA SER A 20 26.89 119.88 37.62
C SER A 20 26.53 118.47 38.09
N ASP A 21 25.85 118.33 39.22
CA ASP A 21 25.46 117.03 39.76
C ASP A 21 24.39 116.37 38.87
N HIS A 22 23.37 117.13 38.41
CA HIS A 22 22.36 116.64 37.46
C HIS A 22 22.95 116.16 36.13
N THR A 23 23.87 116.93 35.54
CA THR A 23 24.52 116.53 34.28
C THR A 23 25.40 115.28 34.45
N ALA A 24 26.04 115.11 35.61
CA ALA A 24 26.78 113.88 35.92
C ALA A 24 25.84 112.67 36.09
N THR A 25 24.75 112.83 36.84
CA THR A 25 23.74 111.76 37.07
C THR A 25 23.03 111.37 35.77
N GLN A 26 22.65 112.34 34.93
CA GLN A 26 22.05 112.08 33.63
C GLN A 26 23.00 111.27 32.72
N ASN A 27 24.26 111.70 32.59
CA ASN A 27 25.25 110.98 31.78
C ASN A 27 25.52 109.56 32.31
N GLN A 28 25.48 109.36 33.63
CA GLN A 28 25.64 108.03 34.22
C GLN A 28 24.43 107.13 33.92
N LEU A 29 23.21 107.64 34.09
CA LEU A 29 21.98 106.89 33.79
C LEU A 29 21.83 106.57 32.29
N GLU A 30 22.24 107.48 31.40
CA GLU A 30 22.26 107.22 29.94
C GLU A 30 23.30 106.16 29.55
N ARG A 31 24.47 106.13 30.22
CA ARG A 31 25.47 105.06 30.05
C ARG A 31 24.95 103.72 30.56
N ASP A 32 24.30 103.70 31.73
CA ASP A 32 23.73 102.49 32.29
C ASP A 32 22.60 101.94 31.41
N LEU A 33 21.78 102.81 30.80
CA LEU A 33 20.75 102.43 29.83
C LEU A 33 21.35 101.82 28.56
N SER A 34 22.43 102.41 28.05
CA SER A 34 23.17 101.86 26.90
C SER A 34 23.83 100.51 27.22
N ARG A 35 24.32 100.34 28.45
CA ARG A 35 24.90 99.08 28.94
C ARG A 35 23.85 97.97 29.04
N VAL A 36 22.67 98.26 29.57
CA VAL A 36 21.55 97.28 29.62
C VAL A 36 21.17 96.78 28.23
N LEU A 37 21.21 97.64 27.20
CA LEU A 37 20.97 97.21 25.81
C LEU A 37 22.10 96.31 25.28
N SER A 38 23.35 96.65 25.57
CA SER A 38 24.50 95.83 25.18
C SER A 38 24.51 94.47 25.86
N ASP A 39 24.22 94.42 27.16
CA ASP A 39 24.19 93.18 27.95
C ASP A 39 23.05 92.26 27.47
N TYR A 40 21.89 92.83 27.09
CA TYR A 40 20.78 92.09 26.46
C TYR A 40 21.17 91.43 25.14
N PHE A 41 21.89 92.13 24.24
CA PHE A 41 22.34 91.52 22.99
C PHE A 41 23.30 90.35 23.22
N VAL A 42 24.23 90.49 24.18
CA VAL A 42 25.15 89.41 24.57
C VAL A 42 24.39 88.21 25.16
N GLU A 43 23.33 88.45 25.93
CA GLU A 43 22.49 87.40 26.51
C GLU A 43 21.68 86.64 25.44
N ILE A 44 21.10 87.35 24.47
CA ILE A 44 20.39 86.74 23.33
C ILE A 44 21.33 85.90 22.47
N ASP A 45 22.54 86.39 22.18
CA ASP A 45 23.53 85.63 21.41
C ASP A 45 23.96 84.34 22.14
N LYS A 46 24.14 84.39 23.47
CA LYS A 46 24.43 83.21 24.29
C LYS A 46 23.29 82.20 24.29
N ILE A 47 22.03 82.67 24.38
CA ILE A 47 20.84 81.82 24.26
C ILE A 47 20.87 81.14 22.88
N ALA A 48 21.05 81.89 21.80
CA ALA A 48 21.08 81.34 20.44
C ALA A 48 22.19 80.31 20.23
N GLU A 49 23.41 80.56 20.72
CA GLU A 49 24.55 79.64 20.61
C GLU A 49 24.32 78.34 21.40
N THR A 50 23.78 78.45 22.61
CA THR A 50 23.48 77.30 23.47
C THR A 50 22.44 76.39 22.82
N TYR A 51 21.34 76.95 22.31
CA TYR A 51 20.31 76.16 21.63
C TYR A 51 20.75 75.59 20.28
N ARG A 52 21.62 76.28 19.54
CA ARG A 52 22.23 75.73 18.32
C ARG A 52 23.08 74.48 18.61
N SER A 53 23.82 74.48 19.71
CA SER A 53 24.58 73.28 20.14
C SER A 53 23.67 72.09 20.50
N PHE A 54 22.48 72.35 21.04
CA PHE A 54 21.48 71.31 21.29
C PHE A 54 20.86 70.78 20.00
N GLU A 55 20.57 71.64 19.02
CA GLU A 55 20.09 71.25 17.69
C GLU A 55 21.10 70.35 16.97
N ASP A 56 22.39 70.70 16.98
CA ASP A 56 23.46 69.90 16.38
C ASP A 56 23.56 68.51 17.05
N ASN A 57 23.48 68.44 18.38
CA ASN A 57 23.47 67.16 19.11
C ASN A 57 22.25 66.28 18.75
N HIS A 58 21.07 66.88 18.57
CA HIS A 58 19.88 66.14 18.13
C HIS A 58 20.02 65.58 16.72
N SER A 59 20.68 66.31 15.80
CA SER A 59 20.95 65.81 14.44
C SER A 59 21.83 64.55 14.45
N VAL A 60 22.84 64.51 15.32
CA VAL A 60 23.73 63.35 15.50
C VAL A 60 22.96 62.18 16.11
N GLN A 61 22.13 62.42 17.12
CA GLN A 61 21.30 61.38 17.73
C GLN A 61 20.28 60.79 16.74
N TYR A 62 19.71 61.61 15.85
CA TYR A 62 18.83 61.13 14.78
C TYR A 62 19.57 60.19 13.83
N MET A 63 20.74 60.61 13.31
CA MET A 63 21.56 59.78 12.42
C MET A 63 21.96 58.45 13.07
N GLN A 64 22.34 58.47 14.35
CA GLN A 64 22.63 57.24 15.10
C GLN A 64 21.40 56.33 15.22
N THR A 65 20.22 56.91 15.47
CA THR A 65 18.97 56.15 15.59
C THR A 65 18.57 55.49 14.27
N GLU A 66 18.82 56.16 13.14
CA GLU A 66 18.62 55.60 11.80
C GLU A 66 19.61 54.48 11.47
N GLN A 67 20.89 54.66 11.80
CA GLN A 67 21.91 53.62 11.63
C GLN A 67 21.63 52.38 12.47
N ASP A 68 21.24 52.56 13.74
CA ASP A 68 20.85 51.46 14.64
C ASP A 68 19.64 50.68 14.09
N TYR A 69 18.65 51.38 13.53
CA TYR A 69 17.48 50.74 12.91
C TYR A 69 17.89 49.93 11.67
N GLN A 70 18.71 50.49 10.79
CA GLN A 70 19.20 49.80 9.60
C GLN A 70 20.00 48.54 9.99
N ALA A 71 20.90 48.65 10.95
CA ALA A 71 21.67 47.52 11.47
C ALA A 71 20.76 46.42 12.07
N ALA A 72 19.70 46.80 12.79
CA ALA A 72 18.73 45.86 13.34
C ALA A 72 17.93 45.14 12.23
N VAL A 73 17.52 45.86 11.19
CA VAL A 73 16.82 45.28 10.03
C VAL A 73 17.73 44.32 9.27
N ASP A 74 18.98 44.69 9.03
CA ASP A 74 19.95 43.85 8.33
C ASP A 74 20.26 42.56 9.11
N PHE A 75 20.39 42.65 10.44
CA PHE A 75 20.53 41.48 11.32
C PHE A 75 19.32 40.54 11.24
N ILE A 76 18.10 41.09 11.34
CA ILE A 76 16.85 40.29 11.20
C ILE A 76 16.79 39.63 9.82
N ASN A 77 17.13 40.35 8.74
CA ASN A 77 17.13 39.79 7.39
C ASN A 77 18.11 38.62 7.26
N GLN A 78 19.33 38.77 7.79
CA GLN A 78 20.33 37.72 7.73
C GLN A 78 19.91 36.46 8.51
N GLU A 79 19.47 36.64 9.77
CA GLU A 79 19.03 35.52 10.63
C GLU A 79 17.88 34.73 10.00
N TYR A 80 16.86 35.42 9.47
CA TYR A 80 15.70 34.75 8.87
C TYR A 80 15.98 34.17 7.48
N ASN A 81 16.86 34.77 6.68
CA ASN A 81 17.32 34.17 5.42
C ASN A 81 18.04 32.84 5.65
N ASP A 82 18.84 32.73 6.71
CA ASP A 82 19.48 31.47 7.11
C ASP A 82 18.44 30.42 7.52
N LEU A 83 17.38 30.83 8.23
CA LEU A 83 16.26 29.94 8.61
C LEU A 83 15.46 29.46 7.40
N PHE A 84 15.17 30.35 6.44
CA PHE A 84 14.51 29.96 5.18
C PHE A 84 15.37 29.00 4.38
N SER A 85 16.67 29.27 4.27
CA SER A 85 17.61 28.40 3.53
C SER A 85 17.72 27.01 4.16
N LYS A 86 17.69 26.90 5.50
CA LYS A 86 17.64 25.61 6.19
C LYS A 86 16.34 24.86 5.91
N ASN A 87 15.20 25.55 5.95
CA ASN A 87 13.90 24.96 5.67
C ASN A 87 13.82 24.45 4.21
N ASP A 88 14.32 25.22 3.25
CA ASP A 88 14.43 24.80 1.84
C ASP A 88 15.35 23.56 1.69
N HIS A 89 16.47 23.52 2.41
CA HIS A 89 17.37 22.36 2.40
C HIS A 89 16.72 21.10 3.00
N ASP A 90 15.97 21.25 4.10
CA ASP A 90 15.24 20.14 4.72
C ASP A 90 14.15 19.59 3.80
N LEU A 91 13.48 20.45 3.02
CA LEU A 91 12.53 20.04 1.98
C LEU A 91 13.21 19.21 0.89
N GLU A 92 14.29 19.71 0.28
CA GLU A 92 15.02 18.98 -0.77
C GLU A 92 15.55 17.64 -0.26
N LYS A 93 16.06 17.60 0.97
CA LYS A 93 16.57 16.38 1.59
C LYS A 93 15.44 15.36 1.78
N HIS A 94 14.28 15.81 2.24
CA HIS A 94 13.11 14.95 2.42
C HIS A 94 12.57 14.41 1.08
N GLU A 95 12.52 15.24 0.04
CA GLU A 95 12.14 14.80 -1.32
C GLU A 95 13.07 13.71 -1.84
N ARG A 96 14.39 13.89 -1.68
CA ARG A 96 15.38 12.86 -2.07
C ARG A 96 15.22 11.56 -1.29
N GLN A 97 14.99 11.64 0.03
CA GLN A 97 14.75 10.46 0.86
C GLN A 97 13.47 9.72 0.45
N THR A 98 12.41 10.46 0.14
CA THR A 98 11.14 9.90 -0.33
C THR A 98 11.32 9.19 -1.67
N GLN A 99 12.03 9.80 -2.62
CA GLN A 99 12.30 9.18 -3.90
C GLN A 99 13.10 7.88 -3.74
N GLN A 100 14.11 7.86 -2.88
CA GLN A 100 14.87 6.65 -2.58
C GLN A 100 13.99 5.53 -1.99
N LEU A 101 13.04 5.86 -1.12
CA LEU A 101 12.10 4.89 -0.57
C LEU A 101 11.16 4.32 -1.65
N ILE A 102 10.70 5.17 -2.57
CA ILE A 102 9.88 4.74 -3.72
C ILE A 102 10.69 3.81 -4.63
N ASP A 103 11.92 4.19 -4.98
CA ASP A 103 12.77 3.40 -5.87
C ASP A 103 13.12 2.04 -5.25
N ASN A 104 13.39 1.99 -3.94
CA ASN A 104 13.63 0.74 -3.23
C ASN A 104 12.39 -0.17 -3.22
N GLU A 105 11.20 0.37 -2.94
CA GLU A 105 9.94 -0.38 -2.96
C GLU A 105 9.64 -0.93 -4.36
N ILE A 106 9.87 -0.16 -5.41
CA ILE A 106 9.73 -0.62 -6.81
C ILE A 106 10.71 -1.77 -7.09
N SER A 107 11.97 -1.63 -6.68
CA SER A 107 12.98 -2.68 -6.88
C SER A 107 12.64 -3.97 -6.12
N GLU A 108 12.10 -3.88 -4.91
CA GLU A 108 11.66 -5.04 -4.13
C GLU A 108 10.44 -5.71 -4.78
N PHE A 109 9.47 -4.92 -5.25
CA PHE A 109 8.31 -5.40 -5.98
C PHE A 109 8.70 -6.13 -7.26
N ASP A 110 9.57 -5.55 -8.09
CA ASP A 110 10.07 -6.17 -9.32
C ASP A 110 10.80 -7.50 -9.03
N ALA A 111 11.56 -7.58 -7.94
CA ALA A 111 12.22 -8.82 -7.54
C ALA A 111 11.21 -9.93 -7.18
N VAL A 112 10.12 -9.58 -6.48
CA VAL A 112 9.03 -10.51 -6.16
C VAL A 112 8.31 -10.97 -7.43
N MET A 113 7.97 -10.04 -8.33
CA MET A 113 7.29 -10.34 -9.59
C MET A 113 8.11 -11.25 -10.50
N ASN A 114 9.43 -10.99 -10.61
CA ASN A 114 10.34 -11.86 -11.35
C ASN A 114 10.38 -13.27 -10.74
N LYS A 115 10.41 -13.39 -9.41
CA LYS A 115 10.39 -14.69 -8.73
C LYS A 115 9.08 -15.46 -8.97
N ILE A 116 7.93 -14.78 -9.00
CA ILE A 116 6.65 -15.40 -9.37
C ILE A 116 6.68 -15.88 -10.82
N ALA A 117 7.21 -15.07 -11.75
CA ALA A 117 7.35 -15.45 -13.15
C ALA A 117 8.26 -16.68 -13.35
N ASP A 118 9.38 -16.75 -12.63
CA ASP A 118 10.27 -17.90 -12.64
C ASP A 118 9.57 -19.16 -12.11
N LEU A 119 8.82 -19.06 -11.00
CA LEU A 119 8.03 -20.18 -10.47
C LEU A 119 6.93 -20.66 -11.45
N LYS A 120 6.28 -19.74 -12.17
CA LYS A 120 5.32 -20.09 -13.23
C LYS A 120 6.00 -20.86 -14.37
N LYS A 121 7.23 -20.47 -14.74
CA LYS A 121 8.01 -21.15 -15.78
C LYS A 121 8.51 -22.53 -15.33
N ASP A 122 9.02 -22.63 -14.11
CA ASP A 122 9.52 -23.89 -13.55
C ASP A 122 8.37 -24.90 -13.40
N SER A 123 7.22 -24.47 -12.87
CA SER A 123 6.03 -25.33 -12.74
C SER A 123 5.50 -25.81 -14.08
N TYR A 124 5.51 -24.97 -15.12
CA TYR A 124 5.14 -25.39 -16.48
C TYR A 124 6.11 -26.44 -17.04
N THR A 125 7.41 -26.27 -16.80
CA THR A 125 8.43 -27.23 -17.24
C THR A 125 8.23 -28.57 -16.54
N GLN A 126 8.01 -28.57 -15.23
CA GLN A 126 7.79 -29.77 -14.44
C GLN A 126 6.48 -30.48 -14.81
N PHE A 127 5.42 -29.73 -15.13
CA PHE A 127 4.18 -30.25 -15.69
C PHE A 127 4.43 -31.01 -17.01
N GLN A 128 5.19 -30.42 -17.93
CA GLN A 128 5.53 -31.08 -19.21
C GLN A 128 6.35 -32.35 -18.99
N GLU A 129 7.35 -32.32 -18.09
CA GLU A 129 8.18 -33.47 -17.78
C GLU A 129 7.38 -34.63 -17.19
N MET A 130 6.54 -34.36 -16.18
CA MET A 130 5.69 -35.38 -15.55
C MET A 130 4.69 -35.95 -16.55
N SER A 131 4.05 -35.10 -17.36
CA SER A 131 3.14 -35.55 -18.41
C SER A 131 3.85 -36.45 -19.43
N SER A 132 5.04 -36.06 -19.89
CA SER A 132 5.82 -36.87 -20.84
C SER A 132 6.28 -38.21 -20.26
N ALA A 133 6.68 -38.23 -18.98
CA ALA A 133 7.10 -39.45 -18.29
C ALA A 133 5.95 -40.47 -18.19
N ILE A 134 4.76 -40.03 -17.81
CA ILE A 134 3.56 -40.88 -17.72
C ILE A 134 3.16 -41.38 -19.11
N HIS A 135 3.15 -40.51 -20.12
CA HIS A 135 2.89 -40.91 -21.50
C HIS A 135 3.83 -42.03 -21.93
N LYS A 136 5.15 -41.89 -21.72
CA LYS A 136 6.15 -42.90 -22.08
C LYS A 136 5.93 -44.23 -21.35
N GLN A 137 5.63 -44.19 -20.05
CA GLN A 137 5.45 -45.40 -19.25
C GLN A 137 4.22 -46.19 -19.71
N ILE A 138 3.08 -45.51 -19.89
CA ILE A 138 1.83 -46.16 -20.29
C ILE A 138 1.89 -46.60 -21.76
N ASP A 139 2.48 -45.81 -22.65
CA ASP A 139 2.61 -46.18 -24.07
C ASP A 139 3.51 -47.41 -24.25
N HIS A 140 4.53 -47.58 -23.40
CA HIS A 140 5.34 -48.80 -23.38
C HIS A 140 4.52 -50.02 -22.98
N GLU A 141 3.70 -49.92 -21.93
CA GLU A 141 2.83 -51.00 -21.46
C GLU A 141 1.78 -51.37 -22.52
N MET A 142 1.16 -50.37 -23.16
CA MET A 142 0.24 -50.59 -24.27
C MET A 142 0.91 -51.30 -25.45
N LYS A 143 2.15 -50.94 -25.78
CA LYS A 143 2.88 -51.57 -26.89
C LYS A 143 3.14 -53.06 -26.64
N VAL A 144 3.49 -53.46 -25.42
CA VAL A 144 3.71 -54.87 -25.05
C VAL A 144 2.44 -55.70 -25.28
N HIS A 145 1.28 -55.21 -24.84
CA HIS A 145 0.01 -55.89 -25.05
C HIS A 145 -0.42 -55.91 -26.53
N HIS A 146 -0.14 -54.84 -27.28
CA HIS A 146 -0.40 -54.81 -28.71
C HIS A 146 0.45 -55.84 -29.47
N ASP A 147 1.75 -55.91 -29.18
CA ASP A 147 2.67 -56.87 -29.80
C ASP A 147 2.26 -58.33 -29.49
N PHE A 148 1.80 -58.59 -28.27
CA PHE A 148 1.24 -59.91 -27.88
C PHE A 148 0.02 -60.30 -28.72
N LEU A 149 -0.93 -59.37 -28.93
CA LEU A 149 -2.12 -59.62 -29.75
C LEU A 149 -1.75 -59.98 -31.20
N VAL A 150 -0.76 -59.29 -31.77
CA VAL A 150 -0.28 -59.54 -33.14
C VAL A 150 0.38 -60.91 -33.26
N GLN A 151 1.20 -61.30 -32.28
CA GLN A 151 1.86 -62.61 -32.26
C GLN A 151 0.87 -63.78 -32.17
N GLU A 152 -0.11 -63.71 -31.28
CA GLU A 152 -1.13 -64.77 -31.16
C GLU A 152 -2.04 -64.84 -32.40
N ASP A 153 -2.31 -63.71 -33.08
CA ASP A 153 -3.07 -63.70 -34.33
C ASP A 153 -2.33 -64.43 -35.47
N GLN A 154 -1.01 -64.26 -35.57
CA GLN A 154 -0.17 -64.98 -36.53
C GLN A 154 -0.10 -66.48 -36.21
N ARG A 155 0.08 -66.84 -34.94
CA ARG A 155 0.11 -68.24 -34.48
C ARG A 155 -1.20 -68.96 -34.84
N PHE A 156 -2.34 -68.32 -34.63
CA PHE A 156 -3.65 -68.88 -34.97
C PHE A 156 -3.79 -69.19 -36.46
N LYS A 157 -3.39 -68.26 -37.33
CA LYS A 157 -3.42 -68.46 -38.80
C LYS A 157 -2.57 -69.65 -39.23
N SER A 158 -1.42 -69.86 -38.59
CA SER A 158 -0.53 -70.99 -38.88
C SER A 158 -1.11 -72.35 -38.46
N MET A 159 -1.76 -72.44 -37.29
CA MET A 159 -2.40 -73.69 -36.84
C MET A 159 -3.54 -74.12 -37.76
N LYS A 160 -4.35 -73.17 -38.26
CA LYS A 160 -5.44 -73.47 -39.20
C LYS A 160 -4.95 -74.16 -40.48
N HIS A 161 -3.82 -73.71 -41.02
CA HIS A 161 -3.21 -74.36 -42.20
C HIS A 161 -2.69 -75.76 -41.88
N ALA A 162 -2.02 -75.95 -40.74
CA ALA A 162 -1.53 -77.26 -40.35
C ALA A 162 -2.64 -78.32 -40.20
N TYR A 163 -3.83 -77.92 -39.71
CA TYR A 163 -4.98 -78.83 -39.61
C TYR A 163 -5.53 -79.23 -40.98
N GLN A 164 -5.57 -78.31 -41.95
CA GLN A 164 -5.99 -78.62 -43.32
C GLN A 164 -5.05 -79.64 -43.99
N ASP A 165 -3.75 -79.52 -43.74
CA ASP A 165 -2.74 -80.44 -44.30
C ASP A 165 -2.83 -81.84 -43.69
N ILE A 166 -2.94 -81.96 -42.36
CA ILE A 166 -3.08 -83.27 -41.68
C ILE A 166 -4.35 -83.98 -42.15
N ASN A 167 -5.44 -83.24 -42.30
CA ASN A 167 -6.72 -83.79 -42.75
C ASN A 167 -6.62 -84.35 -44.19
N SER A 168 -5.98 -83.58 -45.08
CA SER A 168 -5.72 -83.99 -46.46
C SER A 168 -4.87 -85.27 -46.53
N GLN A 169 -3.87 -85.41 -45.65
CA GLN A 169 -3.03 -86.62 -45.57
C GLN A 169 -3.79 -87.84 -45.06
N GLN A 170 -4.62 -87.70 -44.02
CA GLN A 170 -5.40 -88.81 -43.46
C GLN A 170 -6.48 -89.30 -44.42
N ALA A 171 -7.18 -88.39 -45.10
CA ALA A 171 -8.16 -88.72 -46.14
C ALA A 171 -7.52 -89.55 -47.26
N ASN A 172 -6.35 -89.14 -47.75
CA ASN A 172 -5.61 -89.87 -48.78
C ASN A 172 -5.18 -91.28 -48.33
N LYS A 173 -4.74 -91.42 -47.06
CA LYS A 173 -4.29 -92.70 -46.52
C LYS A 173 -5.46 -93.70 -46.40
N LEU A 174 -6.63 -93.25 -45.96
CA LEU A 174 -7.84 -94.09 -45.89
C LEU A 174 -8.28 -94.57 -47.28
N LEU A 175 -8.25 -93.66 -48.26
CA LEU A 175 -8.62 -93.95 -49.66
C LEU A 175 -7.74 -95.03 -50.27
N TRP A 176 -6.44 -94.98 -49.97
CA TRP A 176 -5.45 -95.95 -50.45
C TRP A 176 -5.67 -97.36 -49.87
N THR A 177 -5.95 -97.47 -48.57
CA THR A 177 -6.19 -98.78 -47.91
C THR A 177 -7.46 -99.47 -48.40
N ILE A 178 -8.50 -98.70 -48.75
CA ILE A 178 -9.74 -99.24 -49.34
C ILE A 178 -9.49 -99.75 -50.76
N GLU A 179 -8.64 -99.05 -51.52
CA GLU A 179 -8.27 -99.47 -52.88
C GLU A 179 -7.43 -100.76 -52.88
N GLU A 180 -6.52 -100.95 -51.91
CA GLU A 180 -5.81 -102.22 -51.73
C GLU A 180 -6.75 -103.40 -51.47
N SER A 181 -7.78 -103.20 -50.63
CA SER A 181 -8.76 -104.23 -50.29
C SER A 181 -9.59 -104.64 -51.53
N LYS A 182 -9.95 -103.68 -52.38
CA LYS A 182 -10.61 -103.93 -53.67
C LYS A 182 -9.70 -104.72 -54.62
N ASN A 183 -8.43 -104.34 -54.72
CA ASN A 183 -7.47 -105.01 -55.60
C ASN A 183 -7.25 -106.48 -55.17
N ALA A 184 -7.24 -106.77 -53.87
CA ALA A 184 -7.17 -108.14 -53.35
C ALA A 184 -8.40 -108.98 -53.76
N LEU A 185 -9.60 -108.41 -53.70
CA LEU A 185 -10.84 -109.09 -54.12
C LEU A 185 -10.89 -109.35 -55.64
N ILE A 186 -10.39 -108.41 -56.44
CA ILE A 186 -10.27 -108.58 -57.89
C ILE A 186 -9.25 -109.66 -58.24
N ALA A 187 -8.12 -109.71 -57.52
CA ALA A 187 -7.11 -110.75 -57.68
C ALA A 187 -7.66 -112.14 -57.35
N LEU A 188 -8.43 -112.26 -56.26
CA LEU A 188 -9.13 -113.49 -55.87
C LEU A 188 -10.11 -113.96 -56.96
N ASN A 189 -10.90 -113.05 -57.53
CA ASN A 189 -11.83 -113.35 -58.62
C ASN A 189 -11.11 -113.86 -59.88
N ASN A 190 -9.96 -113.27 -60.21
CA ASN A 190 -9.15 -113.68 -61.36
C ASN A 190 -8.47 -115.04 -61.13
N GLN A 191 -8.04 -115.35 -59.92
CA GLN A 191 -7.47 -116.65 -59.55
C GLN A 191 -8.52 -117.77 -59.56
N LEU A 192 -9.74 -117.50 -59.07
CA LEU A 192 -10.86 -118.47 -59.12
C LEU A 192 -11.32 -118.79 -60.55
N ARG A 193 -11.04 -117.93 -61.53
CA ARG A 193 -11.37 -118.14 -62.94
C ARG A 193 -10.31 -118.92 -63.72
N SER A 194 -9.07 -118.98 -63.26
CA SER A 194 -7.95 -119.36 -64.13
C SER A 194 -7.47 -120.82 -64.05
N ASP A 195 -7.71 -121.59 -62.98
CA ASP A 195 -7.14 -122.96 -62.90
C ASP A 195 -8.06 -124.06 -62.31
N ALA A 196 -8.17 -125.13 -63.10
CA ALA A 196 -8.49 -126.54 -62.79
C ALA A 196 -9.66 -126.89 -61.84
N LEU A 197 -10.82 -127.06 -62.46
CA LEU A 197 -12.15 -127.48 -61.98
C LEU A 197 -12.30 -128.84 -61.26
N ASN A 198 -11.26 -129.62 -60.93
CA ASN A 198 -11.47 -131.02 -60.52
C ASN A 198 -10.80 -131.50 -59.22
N ASP A 199 -10.10 -130.67 -58.45
CA ASP A 199 -9.50 -131.17 -57.21
C ASP A 199 -10.04 -130.47 -55.95
N SER A 200 -11.00 -131.14 -55.31
CA SER A 200 -11.53 -130.77 -53.99
C SER A 200 -10.41 -130.59 -52.95
N LYS A 201 -9.25 -131.25 -53.10
CA LYS A 201 -8.11 -131.05 -52.21
C LYS A 201 -7.46 -129.68 -52.37
N PHE A 202 -7.21 -129.25 -53.61
CA PHE A 202 -6.56 -127.95 -53.87
C PHE A 202 -7.43 -126.78 -53.44
N MET A 203 -8.76 -126.89 -53.62
CA MET A 203 -9.70 -125.88 -53.16
C MET A 203 -9.78 -125.81 -51.62
N ASN A 204 -9.73 -126.97 -50.94
CA ASN A 204 -9.64 -127.02 -49.47
C ASN A 204 -8.31 -126.45 -48.97
N GLU A 205 -7.18 -126.74 -49.62
CA GLU A 205 -5.87 -126.16 -49.26
C GLU A 205 -5.84 -124.64 -49.47
N THR A 206 -6.44 -124.14 -50.55
CA THR A 206 -6.51 -122.70 -50.82
C THR A 206 -7.45 -122.00 -49.83
N ILE A 207 -8.60 -122.59 -49.50
CA ILE A 207 -9.51 -122.06 -48.47
C ILE A 207 -8.82 -122.08 -47.09
N MET A 208 -8.07 -123.12 -46.76
CA MET A 208 -7.30 -123.19 -45.51
C MET A 208 -6.19 -122.13 -45.45
N SER A 209 -5.47 -121.90 -46.55
CA SER A 209 -4.48 -120.83 -46.66
C SER A 209 -5.10 -119.43 -46.46
N VAL A 210 -6.29 -119.21 -47.01
CA VAL A 210 -7.03 -117.95 -46.83
C VAL A 210 -7.55 -117.84 -45.39
N LEU A 211 -8.05 -118.92 -44.78
CA LEU A 211 -8.45 -118.96 -43.37
C LEU A 211 -7.27 -118.65 -42.44
N GLU A 212 -6.08 -119.20 -42.70
CA GLU A 212 -4.87 -118.87 -41.95
C GLU A 212 -4.50 -117.39 -42.09
N SER A 213 -4.57 -116.85 -43.31
CA SER A 213 -4.31 -115.42 -43.56
C SER A 213 -5.34 -114.50 -42.89
N LEU A 214 -6.62 -114.89 -42.88
CA LEU A 214 -7.70 -114.16 -42.20
C LEU A 214 -7.54 -114.23 -40.68
N ARG A 215 -7.17 -115.39 -40.13
CA ARG A 215 -6.85 -115.55 -38.69
C ARG A 215 -5.62 -114.74 -38.30
N GLU A 216 -4.58 -114.71 -39.14
CA GLU A 216 -3.40 -113.88 -38.90
C GLU A 216 -3.75 -112.38 -38.95
N THR A 217 -4.62 -111.98 -39.89
CA THR A 217 -5.10 -110.59 -40.01
C THR A 217 -5.98 -110.19 -38.81
N LYS A 218 -6.89 -111.06 -38.37
CA LYS A 218 -7.67 -110.90 -37.12
C LYS A 218 -6.74 -110.69 -35.94
N ASN A 219 -5.72 -111.53 -35.79
CA ASN A 219 -4.75 -111.43 -34.69
C ASN A 219 -3.94 -110.11 -34.75
N LYS A 220 -3.51 -109.68 -35.95
CA LYS A 220 -2.80 -108.41 -36.16
C LYS A 220 -3.69 -107.20 -35.84
N MET A 221 -4.94 -107.18 -36.30
CA MET A 221 -5.90 -106.11 -36.00
C MET A 221 -6.24 -106.06 -34.51
N THR A 222 -6.53 -107.21 -33.88
CA THR A 222 -6.81 -107.29 -32.45
C THR A 222 -5.61 -106.84 -31.61
N PHE A 223 -4.39 -107.20 -32.01
CA PHE A 223 -3.17 -106.70 -31.36
C PHE A 223 -3.01 -105.18 -31.52
N LEU A 224 -3.22 -104.64 -32.73
CA LEU A 224 -3.18 -103.20 -32.98
C LEU A 224 -4.18 -102.46 -32.10
N PHE A 225 -5.46 -102.86 -32.09
CA PHE A 225 -6.50 -102.22 -31.28
C PHE A 225 -6.20 -102.28 -29.78
N LYS A 226 -5.74 -103.43 -29.29
CA LYS A 226 -5.33 -103.59 -27.89
C LYS A 226 -4.16 -102.68 -27.53
N SER A 227 -3.13 -102.62 -28.39
CA SER A 227 -1.96 -101.76 -28.18
C SER A 227 -2.31 -100.27 -28.18
N THR A 228 -3.22 -99.82 -29.04
CA THR A 228 -3.71 -98.44 -29.06
C THR A 228 -4.57 -98.13 -27.84
N SER A 229 -5.46 -99.03 -27.41
CA SER A 229 -6.25 -98.85 -26.19
C SER A 229 -5.37 -98.74 -24.95
N ASP A 230 -4.31 -99.56 -24.84
CA ASP A 230 -3.34 -99.49 -23.75
C ASP A 230 -2.54 -98.17 -23.77
N LEU A 231 -2.18 -97.68 -24.96
CA LEU A 231 -1.51 -96.39 -25.13
C LEU A 231 -2.41 -95.22 -24.68
N PHE A 232 -3.67 -95.22 -25.10
CA PHE A 232 -4.65 -94.21 -24.69
C PHE A 232 -4.95 -94.27 -23.19
N ASN A 233 -4.98 -95.46 -22.59
CA ASN A 233 -5.10 -95.62 -21.15
C ASN A 233 -3.91 -94.95 -20.43
N LYS A 234 -2.67 -95.19 -20.88
CA LYS A 234 -1.49 -94.53 -20.31
C LYS A 234 -1.56 -93.01 -20.42
N TYR A 235 -2.03 -92.47 -21.54
CA TYR A 235 -2.20 -91.02 -21.70
C TYR A 235 -3.31 -90.46 -20.81
N LYS A 236 -4.45 -91.15 -20.69
CA LYS A 236 -5.53 -90.79 -19.77
C LYS A 236 -5.02 -90.69 -18.33
N SER A 237 -4.33 -91.72 -17.84
CA SER A 237 -3.77 -91.74 -16.47
C SER A 237 -2.78 -90.61 -16.23
N ARG A 238 -1.96 -90.26 -17.24
CA ARG A 238 -1.01 -89.14 -17.17
C ARG A 238 -1.72 -87.79 -17.09
N VAL A 239 -2.77 -87.58 -17.87
CA VAL A 239 -3.58 -86.35 -17.86
C VAL A 239 -4.31 -86.17 -16.53
N GLU A 240 -4.93 -87.23 -16.00
CA GLU A 240 -5.60 -87.19 -14.70
C GLU A 240 -4.63 -86.87 -13.55
N ARG A 241 -3.41 -87.42 -13.60
CA ARG A 241 -2.35 -87.11 -12.63
C ARG A 241 -1.90 -85.65 -12.71
N LEU A 242 -1.66 -85.13 -13.92
CA LEU A 242 -1.29 -83.73 -14.15
C LEU A 242 -2.39 -82.75 -13.71
N GLY A 243 -3.66 -83.12 -13.88
CA GLY A 243 -4.80 -82.37 -13.37
C GLY A 243 -4.75 -82.25 -11.86
N ARG A 244 -4.66 -83.37 -11.13
CA ARG A 244 -4.59 -83.39 -9.66
C ARG A 244 -3.38 -82.63 -9.10
N ASP A 245 -2.22 -82.71 -9.75
CA ASP A 245 -1.01 -82.00 -9.29
C ASP A 245 -1.12 -80.47 -9.46
N ARG A 246 -1.87 -80.02 -10.47
CA ARG A 246 -2.09 -78.59 -10.78
C ARG A 246 -3.33 -77.99 -10.12
N GLU A 247 -4.23 -78.81 -9.59
CA GLU A 247 -5.44 -78.43 -8.85
C GLU A 247 -5.12 -77.94 -7.42
N LYS A 248 -4.13 -77.05 -7.27
CA LYS A 248 -3.83 -76.43 -5.98
C LYS A 248 -4.60 -75.12 -5.86
N PRO A 249 -5.48 -74.96 -4.87
CA PRO A 249 -6.40 -73.83 -4.79
C PRO A 249 -5.71 -72.49 -4.51
N HIS A 250 -4.47 -72.49 -4.04
CA HIS A 250 -3.70 -71.27 -3.85
C HIS A 250 -2.24 -71.47 -4.26
N THR A 251 -1.72 -70.54 -5.06
CA THR A 251 -0.27 -70.36 -5.18
C THR A 251 0.26 -69.84 -3.84
N GLN A 252 1.48 -70.22 -3.46
CA GLN A 252 2.13 -69.71 -2.23
C GLN A 252 2.17 -68.16 -2.22
N LEU A 253 2.26 -67.56 -3.42
CA LEU A 253 2.18 -66.12 -3.65
C LEU A 253 0.81 -65.53 -3.28
N ASN A 254 -0.30 -66.13 -3.70
CA ASN A 254 -1.64 -65.62 -3.36
C ASN A 254 -1.88 -65.70 -1.85
N GLN A 255 -1.38 -66.74 -1.18
CA GLN A 255 -1.44 -66.83 0.28
C GLN A 255 -0.58 -65.77 0.97
N SER A 256 0.60 -65.45 0.45
CA SER A 256 1.45 -64.40 1.04
C SER A 256 0.80 -63.02 0.92
N VAL A 257 0.21 -62.71 -0.24
CA VAL A 257 -0.51 -61.45 -0.48
C VAL A 257 -1.75 -61.33 0.42
N ILE A 258 -2.56 -62.40 0.54
CA ILE A 258 -3.71 -62.41 1.47
C ILE A 258 -3.26 -62.17 2.91
N ARG A 259 -2.17 -62.81 3.35
CA ARG A 259 -1.62 -62.60 4.71
C ARG A 259 -1.15 -61.16 4.91
N GLN A 260 -0.57 -60.53 3.88
CA GLN A 260 -0.12 -59.14 3.92
C GLN A 260 -1.29 -58.17 4.09
N TYR A 261 -2.37 -58.34 3.32
CA TYR A 261 -3.60 -57.54 3.48
C TYR A 261 -4.28 -57.76 4.83
N VAL A 262 -4.32 -59.01 5.32
CA VAL A 262 -4.85 -59.30 6.68
C VAL A 262 -4.01 -58.59 7.76
N LYS A 263 -2.68 -58.53 7.60
CA LYS A 263 -1.80 -57.79 8.52
C LYS A 263 -2.11 -56.28 8.49
N GLN A 264 -2.25 -55.70 7.30
CA GLN A 264 -2.60 -54.28 7.15
C GLN A 264 -3.97 -53.93 7.77
N ILE A 265 -4.97 -54.81 7.65
CA ILE A 265 -6.27 -54.65 8.32
C ILE A 265 -6.11 -54.63 9.85
N ARG A 266 -5.27 -55.52 10.41
CA ARG A 266 -4.99 -55.54 11.85
C ARG A 266 -4.30 -54.27 12.31
N ASP A 267 -3.31 -53.78 11.56
CA ASP A 267 -2.57 -52.57 11.88
C ASP A 267 -3.49 -51.33 11.86
N ILE A 268 -4.40 -51.22 10.88
CA ILE A 268 -5.40 -50.14 10.83
C ILE A 268 -6.35 -50.22 12.02
N THR A 269 -6.83 -51.42 12.34
CA THR A 269 -7.73 -51.62 13.49
C THR A 269 -7.05 -51.21 14.80
N GLN A 270 -5.77 -51.56 14.96
CA GLN A 270 -4.98 -51.16 16.13
C GLN A 270 -4.82 -49.64 16.18
N LYS A 271 -4.44 -48.99 15.07
CA LYS A 271 -4.31 -47.51 14.98
C LYS A 271 -5.63 -46.80 15.29
N ARG A 272 -6.75 -47.30 14.77
CA ARG A 272 -8.11 -46.80 15.04
C ARG A 272 -8.38 -46.82 16.54
N ASN A 273 -8.17 -47.96 17.19
CA ASN A 273 -8.43 -48.14 18.61
C ASN A 273 -7.50 -47.26 19.48
N THR A 274 -6.23 -47.10 19.09
CA THR A 274 -5.31 -46.21 19.82
C THR A 274 -5.71 -44.74 19.70
N PHE A 275 -6.13 -44.29 18.51
CA PHE A 275 -6.57 -42.92 18.31
C PHE A 275 -7.87 -42.64 19.09
N GLU A 276 -8.82 -43.57 19.05
CA GLU A 276 -10.06 -43.48 19.83
C GLU A 276 -9.79 -43.38 21.33
N ALA A 277 -8.85 -44.17 21.86
CA ALA A 277 -8.48 -44.11 23.27
C ALA A 277 -7.86 -42.76 23.67
N VAL A 278 -7.00 -42.19 22.81
CA VAL A 278 -6.39 -40.87 23.04
C VAL A 278 -7.46 -39.77 23.05
N ILE A 279 -8.32 -39.72 22.03
CA ILE A 279 -9.36 -38.70 21.91
C ILE A 279 -10.37 -38.80 23.06
N LYS A 280 -10.78 -40.00 23.49
CA LYS A 280 -11.66 -40.17 24.66
C LYS A 280 -11.00 -39.68 25.95
N ARG A 281 -9.70 -39.95 26.14
CA ARG A 281 -8.94 -39.48 27.30
C ARG A 281 -8.81 -37.95 27.32
N GLU A 282 -8.47 -37.35 26.19
CA GLU A 282 -8.35 -35.89 26.05
C GLU A 282 -9.69 -35.18 26.23
N LEU A 283 -10.77 -35.75 25.68
CA LEU A 283 -12.13 -35.27 25.90
C LEU A 283 -12.46 -35.30 27.40
N GLN A 284 -12.27 -36.43 28.08
CA GLN A 284 -12.57 -36.54 29.51
C GLN A 284 -11.78 -35.53 30.36
N SER A 285 -10.49 -35.35 30.05
CA SER A 285 -9.65 -34.33 30.70
C SER A 285 -10.20 -32.91 30.47
N SER A 286 -10.48 -32.56 29.22
CA SER A 286 -10.95 -31.22 28.83
C SER A 286 -12.33 -30.90 29.40
N LEU A 287 -13.28 -31.85 29.37
CA LEU A 287 -14.60 -31.70 29.97
C LEU A 287 -14.52 -31.56 31.50
N SER A 288 -13.57 -32.24 32.16
CA SER A 288 -13.38 -32.09 33.61
C SER A 288 -12.86 -30.71 33.99
N ILE A 289 -11.95 -30.13 33.18
CA ILE A 289 -11.41 -28.78 33.39
C ILE A 289 -12.50 -27.72 33.14
N LEU A 290 -13.22 -27.84 32.02
CA LEU A 290 -14.31 -26.93 31.67
C LEU A 290 -15.46 -27.03 32.68
N GLY A 291 -15.82 -28.24 33.12
CA GLY A 291 -16.82 -28.47 34.17
C GLY A 291 -16.46 -27.80 35.49
N LYS A 292 -15.20 -27.88 35.93
CA LYS A 292 -14.72 -27.15 37.12
C LYS A 292 -14.81 -25.64 36.95
N ARG A 293 -14.46 -25.11 35.78
CA ARG A 293 -14.58 -23.67 35.47
C ARG A 293 -16.03 -23.20 35.45
N ILE A 294 -16.95 -23.97 34.88
CA ILE A 294 -18.38 -23.68 34.89
C ILE A 294 -18.89 -23.56 36.34
N LEU A 295 -18.52 -24.50 37.20
CA LEU A 295 -18.90 -24.48 38.62
C LEU A 295 -18.31 -23.28 39.36
N GLN A 296 -17.04 -22.94 39.12
CA GLN A 296 -16.38 -21.76 39.70
C GLN A 296 -17.06 -20.45 39.26
N TYR A 297 -17.26 -20.24 37.96
CA TYR A 297 -17.90 -19.03 37.45
C TYR A 297 -19.36 -18.89 37.90
N ASN A 298 -20.06 -20.02 38.10
CA ASN A 298 -21.41 -20.02 38.65
C ASN A 298 -21.41 -19.68 40.17
N GLN A 299 -20.42 -20.14 40.93
CA GLN A 299 -20.23 -19.74 42.34
C GLN A 299 -19.90 -18.24 42.46
N ASP A 300 -19.17 -17.69 41.50
CA ASP A 300 -18.79 -16.27 41.42
C ASP A 300 -19.91 -15.36 40.86
N ASN A 301 -21.12 -15.89 40.58
CA ASN A 301 -22.26 -15.19 39.97
C ASN A 301 -21.95 -14.49 38.62
N ASN A 302 -20.94 -14.94 37.87
CA ASN A 302 -20.56 -14.34 36.60
C ASN A 302 -21.24 -15.05 35.40
N ARG A 303 -22.50 -14.68 35.14
CA ARG A 303 -23.35 -15.31 34.11
C ARG A 303 -22.70 -15.39 32.72
N PHE A 304 -21.97 -14.35 32.30
CA PHE A 304 -21.37 -14.29 30.97
C PHE A 304 -20.25 -15.33 30.79
N GLU A 305 -19.34 -15.44 31.76
CA GLU A 305 -18.24 -16.42 31.68
C GLU A 305 -18.75 -17.86 31.88
N THR A 306 -19.85 -18.06 32.62
CA THR A 306 -20.55 -19.35 32.69
C THR A 306 -21.11 -19.77 31.33
N GLU A 307 -21.85 -18.90 30.63
CA GLU A 307 -22.43 -19.20 29.31
C GLU A 307 -21.32 -19.51 28.28
N LYS A 308 -20.23 -18.74 28.29
CA LYS A 308 -19.05 -18.97 27.44
C LYS A 308 -18.36 -20.30 27.73
N ALA A 309 -18.20 -20.68 29.00
CA ALA A 309 -17.61 -21.96 29.36
C ALA A 309 -18.50 -23.15 28.98
N ILE A 310 -19.83 -23.00 29.04
CA ILE A 310 -20.81 -23.99 28.54
C ILE A 310 -20.69 -24.14 27.01
N MET A 311 -20.62 -23.04 26.25
CA MET A 311 -20.41 -23.12 24.80
C MET A 311 -19.09 -23.81 24.45
N GLN A 312 -18.01 -23.51 25.18
CA GLN A 312 -16.71 -24.19 24.98
C GLN A 312 -16.81 -25.70 25.27
N TYR A 313 -17.58 -26.10 26.29
CA TYR A 313 -17.85 -27.50 26.60
C TYR A 313 -18.54 -28.20 25.42
N GLU A 314 -19.60 -27.60 24.86
CA GLU A 314 -20.32 -28.16 23.71
C GLU A 314 -19.44 -28.25 22.45
N ILE A 315 -18.62 -27.22 22.19
CA ILE A 315 -17.71 -27.20 21.03
C ILE A 315 -16.69 -28.34 21.13
N VAL A 316 -16.07 -28.52 22.30
CA VAL A 316 -15.08 -29.59 22.52
C VAL A 316 -15.72 -30.97 22.34
N GLN A 317 -16.94 -31.16 22.86
CA GLN A 317 -17.68 -32.41 22.69
C GLN A 317 -18.03 -32.68 21.22
N LYS A 318 -18.56 -31.69 20.49
CA LYS A 318 -18.88 -31.83 19.06
C LYS A 318 -17.63 -32.11 18.23
N LYS A 319 -16.51 -31.44 18.51
CA LYS A 319 -15.22 -31.66 17.82
C LYS A 319 -14.67 -33.06 18.06
N SER A 320 -14.73 -33.55 19.30
CA SER A 320 -14.30 -34.92 19.63
C SER A 320 -15.16 -35.96 18.92
N ASN A 321 -16.48 -35.81 18.92
CA ASN A 321 -17.40 -36.71 18.21
C ASN A 321 -17.15 -36.72 16.70
N TYR A 322 -16.88 -35.55 16.10
CA TYR A 322 -16.52 -35.45 14.69
C TYR A 322 -15.22 -36.21 14.38
N LEU A 323 -14.17 -36.04 15.18
CA LEU A 323 -12.89 -36.73 14.99
C LEU A 323 -13.02 -38.25 15.14
N LEU A 324 -13.81 -38.71 16.12
CA LEU A 324 -14.08 -40.14 16.30
C LEU A 324 -14.83 -40.73 15.11
N LYS A 325 -15.89 -40.05 14.65
CA LYS A 325 -16.68 -40.47 13.49
C LYS A 325 -15.82 -40.51 12.22
N HIS A 326 -15.04 -39.46 11.97
CA HIS A 326 -14.18 -39.39 10.79
C HIS A 326 -13.10 -40.48 10.77
N ASN A 327 -12.46 -40.75 11.91
CA ASN A 327 -11.48 -41.82 12.03
C ASN A 327 -12.11 -43.22 11.84
N GLN A 328 -13.35 -43.41 12.30
CA GLN A 328 -14.10 -44.65 12.07
C GLN A 328 -14.41 -44.85 10.58
N GLU A 329 -14.97 -43.83 9.92
CA GLU A 329 -15.31 -43.88 8.49
C GLU A 329 -14.06 -44.15 7.63
N MET A 330 -12.93 -43.47 7.93
CA MET A 330 -11.68 -43.66 7.21
C MET A 330 -11.09 -45.07 7.41
N ALA A 331 -11.11 -45.57 8.64
CA ALA A 331 -10.64 -46.93 8.94
C ALA A 331 -11.53 -47.99 8.25
N ASP A 332 -12.85 -47.82 8.29
CA ASP A 332 -13.80 -48.76 7.68
C ASP A 332 -13.68 -48.78 6.14
N LEU A 333 -13.44 -47.62 5.51
CA LEU A 333 -13.13 -47.53 4.08
C LEU A 333 -11.87 -48.32 3.71
N LEU A 334 -10.78 -48.14 4.45
CA LEU A 334 -9.51 -48.84 4.19
C LEU A 334 -9.63 -50.35 4.44
N ILE A 335 -10.34 -50.76 5.50
CA ILE A 335 -10.61 -52.17 5.78
C ILE A 335 -11.45 -52.79 4.66
N SER A 336 -12.51 -52.11 4.22
CA SER A 336 -13.37 -52.54 3.11
C SER A 336 -12.58 -52.71 1.81
N LYS A 337 -11.68 -51.77 1.49
CA LYS A 337 -10.78 -51.86 0.34
C LYS A 337 -9.94 -53.15 0.38
N TYR A 338 -9.25 -53.42 1.48
CA TYR A 338 -8.44 -54.64 1.60
C TYR A 338 -9.26 -55.93 1.63
N GLN A 339 -10.46 -55.92 2.22
CA GLN A 339 -11.37 -57.06 2.19
C GLN A 339 -11.85 -57.37 0.77
N ASN A 340 -12.12 -56.35 -0.04
CA ASN A 340 -12.51 -56.53 -1.44
C ASN A 340 -11.37 -57.10 -2.28
N GLU A 341 -10.13 -56.66 -2.07
CA GLU A 341 -8.96 -57.25 -2.74
C GLU A 341 -8.75 -58.73 -2.35
N ILE A 342 -8.92 -59.08 -1.08
CA ILE A 342 -8.89 -60.48 -0.64
C ILE A 342 -10.01 -61.31 -1.32
N LYS A 343 -11.22 -60.76 -1.44
CA LYS A 343 -12.33 -61.43 -2.12
C LYS A 343 -12.04 -61.67 -3.61
N LYS A 344 -11.51 -60.69 -4.32
CA LYS A 344 -11.09 -60.82 -5.73
C LYS A 344 -10.09 -61.96 -5.91
N ILE A 345 -9.00 -61.96 -5.13
CA ILE A 345 -7.97 -63.01 -5.19
C ILE A 345 -8.57 -64.40 -4.94
N LYS A 346 -9.53 -64.53 -4.00
CA LYS A 346 -10.21 -65.81 -3.73
C LYS A 346 -11.10 -66.26 -4.88
N ILE A 347 -11.86 -65.34 -5.49
CA ILE A 347 -12.74 -65.63 -6.64
C ILE A 347 -11.91 -66.06 -7.84
N ASP A 348 -10.83 -65.33 -8.16
CA ASP A 348 -9.95 -65.65 -9.28
C ASP A 348 -9.24 -66.98 -9.07
N SER A 349 -8.80 -67.27 -7.83
CA SER A 349 -8.21 -68.56 -7.48
C SER A 349 -9.21 -69.72 -7.67
N PHE A 350 -10.47 -69.52 -7.26
CA PHE A 350 -11.52 -70.53 -7.46
C PHE A 350 -11.82 -70.75 -8.94
N ARG A 351 -12.00 -69.67 -9.71
CA ARG A 351 -12.24 -69.72 -11.15
C ARG A 351 -11.12 -70.48 -11.88
N ARG A 352 -9.86 -70.20 -11.53
CA ARG A 352 -8.69 -70.89 -12.11
C ARG A 352 -8.67 -72.38 -11.79
N VAL A 353 -9.09 -72.80 -10.58
CA VAL A 353 -9.21 -74.22 -10.24
C VAL A 353 -10.27 -74.90 -11.10
N GLU A 354 -11.43 -74.29 -11.27
CA GLU A 354 -12.50 -74.84 -12.10
C GLU A 354 -12.10 -74.89 -13.59
N GLU A 355 -11.39 -73.87 -14.09
CA GLU A 355 -10.82 -73.87 -15.44
C GLU A 355 -9.79 -74.99 -15.63
N ILE A 356 -8.93 -75.24 -14.64
CA ILE A 356 -7.97 -76.34 -14.65
C ILE A 356 -8.71 -77.69 -14.66
N LYS A 357 -9.70 -77.89 -13.78
CA LYS A 357 -10.51 -79.12 -13.75
C LYS A 357 -11.13 -79.40 -15.11
N LEU A 358 -11.78 -78.40 -15.72
CA LEU A 358 -12.42 -78.54 -17.02
C LEU A 358 -11.39 -78.86 -18.13
N SER A 359 -10.26 -78.16 -18.12
CA SER A 359 -9.19 -78.30 -19.12
C SER A 359 -8.54 -79.69 -19.12
N TYR A 360 -8.49 -80.37 -17.97
CA TYR A 360 -7.94 -81.73 -17.87
C TYR A 360 -9.01 -82.83 -17.94
N PHE A 361 -10.28 -82.51 -17.61
CA PHE A 361 -11.41 -83.42 -17.76
C PHE A 361 -11.76 -83.70 -19.22
N MET A 362 -11.74 -82.67 -20.08
CA MET A 362 -12.09 -82.80 -21.50
C MET A 362 -11.14 -83.76 -22.26
N PRO A 363 -9.80 -83.69 -22.13
CA PRO A 363 -8.92 -84.67 -22.74
C PRO A 363 -9.03 -86.08 -22.12
N ALA A 364 -9.27 -86.19 -20.81
CA ALA A 364 -9.45 -87.48 -20.15
C ALA A 364 -10.71 -88.23 -20.64
N THR A 365 -11.81 -87.50 -20.82
CA THR A 365 -13.05 -88.04 -21.41
C THR A 365 -12.89 -88.38 -22.90
N PHE A 366 -12.15 -87.57 -23.66
CA PHE A 366 -11.77 -87.91 -25.03
C PHE A 366 -11.00 -89.24 -25.12
N PHE A 367 -9.99 -89.44 -24.27
CA PHE A 367 -9.25 -90.71 -24.22
C PHE A 367 -10.14 -91.88 -23.79
N GLN A 368 -11.04 -91.69 -22.82
CA GLN A 368 -11.99 -92.72 -22.42
C GLN A 368 -12.93 -93.12 -23.57
N ASN A 369 -13.46 -92.15 -24.30
CA ASN A 369 -14.33 -92.42 -25.44
C ASN A 369 -13.56 -93.12 -26.57
N SER A 370 -12.31 -92.74 -26.79
CA SER A 370 -11.43 -93.41 -27.76
C SER A 370 -11.16 -94.87 -27.37
N ILE A 371 -10.87 -95.14 -26.09
CA ILE A 371 -10.70 -96.52 -25.57
C ILE A 371 -11.98 -97.33 -25.80
N ASN A 372 -13.15 -96.77 -25.46
CA ASN A 372 -14.44 -97.45 -25.66
C ASN A 372 -14.69 -97.75 -27.15
N LEU A 373 -14.40 -96.79 -28.03
CA LEU A 373 -14.54 -96.93 -29.48
C LEU A 373 -13.65 -98.05 -30.01
N TYR A 374 -12.35 -98.05 -29.69
CA TYR A 374 -11.42 -99.08 -30.15
C TYR A 374 -11.70 -100.44 -29.53
N SER A 375 -12.20 -100.49 -28.28
CA SER A 375 -12.63 -101.74 -27.64
C SER A 375 -13.88 -102.31 -28.32
N ASN A 376 -14.85 -101.46 -28.69
CA ASN A 376 -16.04 -101.88 -29.42
C ASN A 376 -15.68 -102.32 -30.85
N PHE A 377 -14.79 -101.60 -31.54
CA PHE A 377 -14.29 -102.04 -32.84
C PHE A 377 -13.54 -103.38 -32.75
N ALA A 378 -12.70 -103.59 -31.73
CA ALA A 378 -12.07 -104.90 -31.51
C ALA A 378 -13.10 -106.00 -31.25
N PHE A 379 -14.19 -105.70 -30.54
CA PHE A 379 -15.30 -106.63 -30.33
C PHE A 379 -16.00 -106.97 -31.65
N TYR A 380 -16.44 -105.97 -32.42
CA TYR A 380 -17.13 -106.18 -33.69
C TYR A 380 -16.24 -106.83 -34.75
N VAL A 381 -14.94 -106.49 -34.80
CA VAL A 381 -13.98 -107.15 -35.68
C VAL A 381 -13.82 -108.61 -35.26
N ASN A 382 -13.67 -108.92 -33.98
CA ASN A 382 -13.58 -110.31 -33.54
C ASN A 382 -14.86 -111.09 -33.87
N GLU A 383 -16.04 -110.53 -33.57
CA GLU A 383 -17.34 -111.14 -33.87
C GLU A 383 -17.52 -111.36 -35.39
N SER A 384 -17.24 -110.34 -36.21
CA SER A 384 -17.36 -110.44 -37.67
C SER A 384 -16.37 -111.43 -38.28
N PHE A 385 -15.14 -111.52 -37.75
CA PHE A 385 -14.15 -112.51 -38.21
C PHE A 385 -14.46 -113.92 -37.70
N ASP A 386 -15.05 -114.07 -36.52
CA ASP A 386 -15.53 -115.36 -36.01
C ASP A 386 -16.76 -115.84 -36.79
N ASP A 387 -17.66 -114.93 -37.15
CA ASP A 387 -18.77 -115.22 -38.06
C ASP A 387 -18.26 -115.58 -39.45
N LEU A 388 -17.22 -114.91 -39.96
CA LEU A 388 -16.57 -115.27 -41.24
C LEU A 388 -15.85 -116.63 -41.17
N ASP A 389 -15.16 -116.95 -40.08
CA ASP A 389 -14.51 -118.25 -39.85
C ASP A 389 -15.55 -119.37 -39.75
N ASN A 390 -16.67 -119.11 -39.07
CA ASN A 390 -17.81 -120.02 -38.99
C ASN A 390 -18.49 -120.21 -40.36
N LEU A 391 -18.74 -119.11 -41.09
CA LEU A 391 -19.40 -119.14 -42.40
C LEU A 391 -18.50 -119.79 -43.45
N LEU A 392 -17.18 -119.59 -43.41
CA LEU A 392 -16.20 -120.29 -44.26
C LEU A 392 -16.03 -121.76 -43.86
N SER A 393 -16.11 -122.09 -42.57
CA SER A 393 -16.14 -123.48 -42.09
C SER A 393 -17.43 -124.21 -42.49
N GLU A 394 -18.57 -123.53 -42.47
CA GLU A 394 -19.83 -124.00 -43.05
C GLU A 394 -19.76 -124.05 -44.58
N PHE A 395 -19.01 -123.17 -45.22
CA PHE A 395 -18.74 -123.17 -46.66
C PHE A 395 -17.90 -124.37 -47.11
N ILE A 396 -16.97 -124.86 -46.29
CA ILE A 396 -16.27 -126.14 -46.51
C ILE A 396 -17.29 -127.30 -46.50
N ARG A 397 -18.28 -127.26 -45.59
CA ARG A 397 -19.37 -128.26 -45.53
C ARG A 397 -20.38 -128.12 -46.67
N PHE A 398 -20.59 -126.90 -47.16
CA PHE A 398 -21.53 -126.57 -48.23
C PHE A 398 -20.95 -126.78 -49.65
N ASN A 399 -19.64 -126.59 -49.86
CA ASN A 399 -18.94 -126.90 -51.12
C ASN A 399 -18.99 -128.40 -51.48
N GLN A 400 -19.31 -129.29 -50.53
CA GLN A 400 -19.64 -130.68 -50.84
C GLN A 400 -20.98 -130.84 -51.60
N ARG A 401 -21.81 -129.79 -51.71
CA ARG A 401 -23.18 -129.90 -52.25
C ARG A 401 -23.55 -128.96 -53.42
N ILE A 402 -22.89 -127.84 -53.69
CA ILE A 402 -23.38 -126.88 -54.71
C ILE A 402 -22.24 -126.28 -55.55
N THR A 403 -21.90 -126.96 -56.65
CA THR A 403 -20.90 -126.52 -57.64
C THR A 403 -21.47 -125.50 -58.67
N GLU A 404 -22.76 -125.16 -58.64
CA GLU A 404 -23.41 -124.46 -59.77
C GLU A 404 -23.91 -123.00 -59.53
N VAL A 405 -23.85 -122.42 -58.32
CA VAL A 405 -24.45 -121.06 -58.05
C VAL A 405 -23.41 -119.94 -57.79
N LYS A 406 -22.11 -120.21 -57.98
CA LYS A 406 -21.00 -119.43 -57.37
C LYS A 406 -20.56 -118.14 -58.10
N THR A 407 -20.95 -117.93 -59.35
CA THR A 407 -20.45 -116.78 -60.16
C THR A 407 -21.15 -115.45 -59.89
N ASP A 408 -22.40 -115.46 -59.45
CA ASP A 408 -23.20 -114.23 -59.31
C ASP A 408 -22.94 -113.49 -57.98
N TYR A 409 -22.62 -114.22 -56.91
CA TYR A 409 -22.47 -113.62 -55.56
C TYR A 409 -21.18 -112.81 -55.39
N ILE A 410 -20.08 -113.20 -56.06
CA ILE A 410 -18.78 -112.51 -56.00
C ILE A 410 -18.83 -111.17 -56.76
N ALA A 411 -19.51 -111.12 -57.90
CA ALA A 411 -19.70 -109.88 -58.67
C ALA A 411 -20.60 -108.87 -57.93
N GLN A 412 -21.65 -109.36 -57.24
CA GLN A 412 -22.51 -108.54 -56.39
C GLN A 412 -21.70 -107.91 -55.25
N SER A 413 -20.84 -108.68 -54.59
CA SER A 413 -20.09 -108.26 -53.39
C SER A 413 -19.03 -107.19 -53.70
N ALA A 414 -18.38 -107.26 -54.87
CA ALA A 414 -17.46 -106.22 -55.33
C ALA A 414 -18.17 -104.88 -55.60
N LYS A 415 -19.40 -104.91 -56.12
CA LYS A 415 -20.22 -103.70 -56.33
C LYS A 415 -20.70 -103.10 -55.00
N THR A 416 -21.12 -103.93 -54.05
CA THR A 416 -21.53 -103.46 -52.72
C THR A 416 -20.39 -102.77 -51.96
N VAL A 417 -19.14 -103.22 -52.15
CA VAL A 417 -17.95 -102.57 -51.57
C VAL A 417 -17.65 -101.23 -52.23
N GLU A 418 -17.87 -101.06 -53.54
CA GLU A 418 -17.71 -99.78 -54.22
C GLU A 418 -18.80 -98.77 -53.78
N ASP A 419 -20.05 -99.22 -53.65
CA ASP A 419 -21.14 -98.39 -53.13
C ASP A 419 -20.88 -97.99 -51.66
N PHE A 420 -20.36 -98.91 -50.85
CA PHE A 420 -19.92 -98.62 -49.47
C PHE A 420 -18.74 -97.64 -49.42
N LYS A 421 -17.75 -97.77 -50.31
CA LYS A 421 -16.63 -96.81 -50.43
C LYS A 421 -17.14 -95.39 -50.70
N ILE A 422 -18.06 -95.22 -51.64
CA ILE A 422 -18.62 -93.90 -51.97
C ILE A 422 -19.38 -93.33 -50.77
N GLN A 423 -20.21 -94.16 -50.11
CA GLN A 423 -21.02 -93.73 -48.97
C GLN A 423 -20.16 -93.36 -47.74
N VAL A 424 -19.16 -94.17 -47.41
CA VAL A 424 -18.18 -93.88 -46.36
C VAL A 424 -17.38 -92.64 -46.70
N MET A 425 -16.98 -92.44 -47.96
CA MET A 425 -16.24 -91.25 -48.38
C MET A 425 -17.07 -89.98 -48.15
N VAL A 426 -18.35 -89.97 -48.54
CA VAL A 426 -19.24 -88.81 -48.32
C VAL A 426 -19.48 -88.56 -46.83
N GLN A 427 -19.72 -89.61 -46.03
CA GLN A 427 -19.92 -89.46 -44.59
C GLN A 427 -18.67 -89.03 -43.85
N VAL A 428 -17.50 -89.60 -44.16
CA VAL A 428 -16.23 -89.18 -43.58
C VAL A 428 -15.98 -87.72 -43.95
N ASN A 429 -16.08 -87.33 -45.22
CA ASN A 429 -15.83 -85.94 -45.60
C ASN A 429 -16.79 -84.96 -44.92
N SER A 430 -18.07 -85.32 -44.77
CA SER A 430 -19.07 -84.55 -44.03
C SER A 430 -18.71 -84.40 -42.54
N VAL A 431 -18.46 -85.52 -41.85
CA VAL A 431 -18.11 -85.54 -40.42
C VAL A 431 -16.80 -84.80 -40.16
N THR A 432 -15.80 -84.97 -41.03
CA THR A 432 -14.50 -84.35 -40.86
C THR A 432 -14.53 -82.85 -41.18
N THR A 433 -15.32 -82.40 -42.16
CA THR A 433 -15.56 -80.97 -42.40
C THR A 433 -16.24 -80.34 -41.19
N HIS A 434 -17.25 -81.03 -40.63
CA HIS A 434 -17.95 -80.55 -39.44
C HIS A 434 -17.06 -80.50 -38.19
N LEU A 435 -16.19 -81.51 -38.00
CA LEU A 435 -15.16 -81.52 -36.96
C LEU A 435 -14.15 -80.37 -37.16
N THR A 436 -13.72 -80.10 -38.39
CA THR A 436 -12.78 -79.02 -38.70
C THR A 436 -13.40 -77.64 -38.39
N ASP A 437 -14.68 -77.46 -38.71
CA ASP A 437 -15.42 -76.24 -38.36
C ASP A 437 -15.61 -76.09 -36.85
N MET A 438 -15.93 -77.18 -36.13
CA MET A 438 -16.04 -77.16 -34.67
C MET A 438 -14.70 -76.84 -34.01
N ILE A 439 -13.60 -77.44 -34.46
CA ILE A 439 -12.24 -77.16 -33.95
C ILE A 439 -11.87 -75.69 -34.22
N SER A 440 -12.14 -75.19 -35.43
CA SER A 440 -11.89 -73.79 -35.78
C SER A 440 -12.69 -72.83 -34.90
N LYS A 441 -13.94 -73.16 -34.56
CA LYS A 441 -14.75 -72.37 -33.62
C LYS A 441 -14.22 -72.43 -32.19
N ILE A 442 -13.84 -73.62 -31.70
CA ILE A 442 -13.25 -73.79 -30.37
C ILE A 442 -11.96 -72.99 -30.25
N ASP A 443 -11.07 -73.08 -31.23
CA ASP A 443 -9.82 -72.32 -31.21
C ASP A 443 -10.11 -70.81 -31.31
N SER A 444 -11.11 -70.37 -32.10
CA SER A 444 -11.47 -68.94 -32.15
C SER A 444 -11.95 -68.42 -30.79
N LEU A 445 -12.73 -69.23 -30.06
CA LEU A 445 -13.14 -68.95 -28.69
C LEU A 445 -11.95 -68.96 -27.73
N SER A 446 -11.02 -69.91 -27.86
CA SER A 446 -9.79 -69.92 -27.06
C SER A 446 -8.91 -68.69 -27.33
N LYS A 447 -8.78 -68.25 -28.57
CA LYS A 447 -8.10 -67.01 -28.93
C LYS A 447 -8.79 -65.80 -28.30
N ASP A 448 -10.11 -65.71 -28.40
CA ASP A 448 -10.86 -64.62 -27.78
C ASP A 448 -10.67 -64.61 -26.26
N ILE A 449 -10.65 -65.77 -25.59
CA ILE A 449 -10.38 -65.90 -24.15
C ILE A 449 -8.95 -65.45 -23.81
N ILE A 450 -7.93 -65.91 -24.55
CA ILE A 450 -6.51 -65.57 -24.31
C ILE A 450 -6.25 -64.08 -24.58
N THR A 451 -6.88 -63.52 -25.60
CA THR A 451 -6.71 -62.11 -25.99
C THR A 451 -7.57 -61.16 -25.17
N LEU A 452 -8.63 -61.65 -24.50
CA LEU A 452 -9.53 -60.84 -23.68
C LEU A 452 -8.79 -60.07 -22.59
N GLU A 453 -7.85 -60.75 -21.91
CA GLU A 453 -7.08 -60.15 -20.83
C GLU A 453 -6.21 -59.00 -21.35
N SER A 454 -5.50 -59.20 -22.47
CA SER A 454 -4.68 -58.13 -23.07
C SER A 454 -5.52 -56.98 -23.65
N ARG A 455 -6.72 -57.24 -24.18
CA ARG A 455 -7.65 -56.18 -24.62
C ARG A 455 -8.16 -55.36 -23.44
N ASN A 456 -8.54 -56.00 -22.34
CA ASN A 456 -8.94 -55.29 -21.13
C ASN A 456 -7.80 -54.46 -20.55
N GLN A 457 -6.55 -54.96 -20.56
CA GLN A 457 -5.40 -54.18 -20.09
C GLN A 457 -5.13 -52.94 -20.96
N LEU A 458 -5.33 -53.03 -22.27
CA LEU A 458 -5.22 -51.86 -23.17
C LEU A 458 -6.27 -50.79 -22.84
N GLU A 459 -7.52 -51.18 -22.60
CA GLU A 459 -8.60 -50.26 -22.23
C GLU A 459 -8.34 -49.61 -20.85
N ILE A 460 -7.89 -50.39 -19.87
CA ILE A 460 -7.51 -49.89 -18.55
C ILE A 460 -6.33 -48.91 -18.66
N ALA A 461 -5.33 -49.21 -19.49
CA ALA A 461 -4.18 -48.34 -19.70
C ALA A 461 -4.60 -46.99 -20.31
N GLU A 462 -5.51 -46.96 -21.29
CA GLU A 462 -6.05 -45.70 -21.84
C GLU A 462 -6.81 -44.88 -20.79
N ILE A 463 -7.65 -45.53 -19.97
CA ILE A 463 -8.39 -44.87 -18.90
C ILE A 463 -7.42 -44.29 -17.87
N LYS A 464 -6.42 -45.08 -17.46
CA LYS A 464 -5.38 -44.67 -16.51
C LYS A 464 -4.58 -43.47 -17.04
N LYS A 465 -4.22 -43.48 -18.33
CA LYS A 465 -3.54 -42.35 -19.00
C LYS A 465 -4.36 -41.07 -18.91
N LYS A 466 -5.66 -41.14 -19.20
CA LYS A 466 -6.57 -39.98 -19.10
C LYS A 466 -6.72 -39.48 -17.66
N MET A 467 -6.85 -40.40 -16.69
CA MET A 467 -6.99 -40.05 -15.27
C MET A 467 -5.72 -39.38 -14.72
N GLU A 468 -4.55 -39.98 -14.91
CA GLU A 468 -3.29 -39.43 -14.40
C GLU A 468 -2.94 -38.09 -15.05
N CYS A 469 -3.23 -37.91 -16.35
CA CYS A 469 -3.06 -36.61 -17.01
C CYS A 469 -4.05 -35.55 -16.47
N ALA A 470 -5.28 -35.94 -16.15
CA ALA A 470 -6.27 -35.03 -15.57
C ALA A 470 -5.87 -34.61 -14.14
N ASP A 471 -5.35 -35.53 -13.33
CA ASP A 471 -4.86 -35.22 -11.97
C ASP A 471 -3.67 -34.25 -12.03
N ILE A 472 -2.65 -34.53 -12.86
CA ILE A 472 -1.50 -33.63 -13.05
C ILE A 472 -1.94 -32.25 -13.57
N SER A 473 -2.85 -32.22 -14.54
CA SER A 473 -3.39 -30.96 -15.06
C SER A 473 -4.17 -30.19 -14.00
N GLY A 474 -4.94 -30.88 -13.16
CA GLY A 474 -5.71 -30.26 -12.09
C GLY A 474 -4.82 -29.67 -11.01
N ASP A 475 -3.77 -30.38 -10.60
CA ASP A 475 -2.83 -29.88 -9.61
C ASP A 475 -1.97 -28.73 -10.15
N TYR A 476 -1.58 -28.77 -11.43
CA TYR A 476 -0.95 -27.63 -12.11
C TYR A 476 -1.85 -26.40 -12.11
N GLN A 477 -3.14 -26.55 -12.46
CA GLN A 477 -4.09 -25.42 -12.47
C GLN A 477 -4.31 -24.82 -11.08
N LYS A 478 -4.39 -25.64 -10.02
CA LYS A 478 -4.49 -25.15 -8.64
C LYS A 478 -3.24 -24.34 -8.26
N TYR A 479 -2.06 -24.85 -8.57
CA TYR A 479 -0.80 -24.18 -8.26
C TYR A 479 -0.65 -22.84 -9.01
N ILE A 480 -1.03 -22.79 -10.29
CA ILE A 480 -1.05 -21.52 -11.05
C ILE A 480 -2.07 -20.54 -10.44
N ALA A 481 -3.26 -21.00 -10.05
CA ALA A 481 -4.24 -20.13 -9.41
C ALA A 481 -3.76 -19.58 -8.05
N GLU A 482 -2.98 -20.36 -7.29
CA GLU A 482 -2.32 -19.87 -6.07
C GLU A 482 -1.28 -18.78 -6.39
N LEU A 483 -0.42 -19.01 -7.40
CA LEU A 483 0.55 -18.01 -7.84
C LEU A 483 -0.10 -16.73 -8.40
N ASP A 484 -1.23 -16.84 -9.10
CA ASP A 484 -2.01 -15.68 -9.57
C ASP A 484 -2.59 -14.89 -8.39
N ASN A 485 -3.05 -15.56 -7.34
CA ASN A 485 -3.49 -14.88 -6.12
C ASN A 485 -2.31 -14.18 -5.42
N ASP A 486 -1.15 -14.84 -5.33
CA ASP A 486 0.05 -14.24 -4.74
C ASP A 486 0.50 -13.00 -5.52
N GLU A 487 0.39 -13.02 -6.85
CA GLU A 487 0.64 -11.86 -7.73
C GLU A 487 -0.31 -10.69 -7.40
N VAL A 488 -1.61 -10.98 -7.27
CA VAL A 488 -2.61 -9.97 -6.88
C VAL A 488 -2.33 -9.40 -5.50
N PHE A 489 -1.96 -10.24 -4.52
CA PHE A 489 -1.58 -9.78 -3.18
C PHE A 489 -0.31 -8.93 -3.19
N ALA A 490 0.69 -9.30 -3.99
CA ALA A 490 1.91 -8.51 -4.14
C ALA A 490 1.61 -7.12 -4.74
N CYS A 491 0.80 -7.05 -5.79
CA CYS A 491 0.37 -5.78 -6.40
C CYS A 491 -0.39 -4.90 -5.38
N PHE A 492 -1.35 -5.50 -4.67
CA PHE A 492 -2.13 -4.79 -3.67
C PHE A 492 -1.26 -4.26 -2.52
N GLN A 493 -0.30 -5.07 -2.04
CA GLN A 493 0.61 -4.65 -0.99
C GLN A 493 1.55 -3.53 -1.44
N HIS A 494 2.06 -3.60 -2.67
CA HIS A 494 2.87 -2.55 -3.28
C HIS A 494 2.11 -1.22 -3.35
N ASP A 495 0.87 -1.24 -3.83
CA ASP A 495 0.02 -0.04 -3.89
C ASP A 495 -0.19 0.58 -2.50
N ILE A 496 -0.43 -0.25 -1.48
CA ILE A 496 -0.55 0.21 -0.08
C ILE A 496 0.76 0.85 0.40
N ASN A 497 1.90 0.22 0.13
CA ASN A 497 3.20 0.72 0.56
C ASN A 497 3.52 2.07 -0.10
N ILE A 498 3.32 2.18 -1.41
CA ILE A 498 3.49 3.43 -2.16
C ILE A 498 2.55 4.52 -1.65
N GLN A 499 1.27 4.21 -1.41
CA GLN A 499 0.33 5.16 -0.81
C GLN A 499 0.77 5.63 0.57
N LYS A 500 1.29 4.72 1.40
CA LYS A 500 1.80 5.05 2.74
C LYS A 500 3.04 5.94 2.67
N ILE A 501 3.98 5.66 1.77
CA ILE A 501 5.16 6.50 1.52
C ILE A 501 4.73 7.90 1.07
N LYS A 502 3.81 7.99 0.09
CA LYS A 502 3.27 9.27 -0.42
C LYS A 502 2.54 10.05 0.67
N SER A 503 1.63 9.42 1.41
CA SER A 503 0.89 10.06 2.50
C SER A 503 1.80 10.61 3.60
N ASN A 504 2.82 9.84 4.00
CA ASN A 504 3.83 10.32 4.94
C ASN A 504 4.64 11.49 4.38
N SER A 505 5.00 11.42 3.10
CA SER A 505 5.72 12.49 2.41
C SER A 505 4.90 13.77 2.32
N ASP A 506 3.62 13.67 1.96
CA ASP A 506 2.69 14.80 1.88
C ASP A 506 2.50 15.44 3.26
N HIS A 507 2.36 14.61 4.32
CA HIS A 507 2.27 15.09 5.69
C HIS A 507 3.51 15.87 6.12
N TYR A 508 4.71 15.34 5.87
CA TYR A 508 5.95 16.01 6.24
C TYR A 508 6.20 17.28 5.42
N SER A 509 5.90 17.25 4.12
CA SER A 509 5.98 18.43 3.26
C SER A 509 5.02 19.53 3.72
N ALA A 510 3.82 19.16 4.18
CA ALA A 510 2.87 20.10 4.79
C ALA A 510 3.39 20.67 6.12
N LEU A 511 4.06 19.88 6.95
CA LEU A 511 4.70 20.37 8.18
C LEU A 511 5.82 21.38 7.87
N ILE A 512 6.69 21.08 6.91
CA ILE A 512 7.75 22.01 6.47
C ILE A 512 7.16 23.32 5.94
N ALA A 513 6.09 23.24 5.14
CA ALA A 513 5.39 24.41 4.63
C ALA A 513 4.75 25.24 5.75
N LEU A 514 4.20 24.59 6.77
CA LEU A 514 3.66 25.25 7.95
C LEU A 514 4.79 25.95 8.72
N ASP A 515 5.92 25.28 8.96
CA ASP A 515 7.09 25.87 9.60
C ASP A 515 7.59 27.10 8.82
N ARG A 516 7.62 27.04 7.48
CA ARG A 516 7.97 28.18 6.63
C ARG A 516 7.02 29.35 6.84
N SER A 517 5.72 29.09 6.94
CA SER A 517 4.72 30.13 7.20
C SER A 517 4.88 30.75 8.59
N VAL A 518 5.24 29.96 9.60
CA VAL A 518 5.52 30.44 10.95
C VAL A 518 6.77 31.32 10.96
N ILE A 519 7.83 30.92 10.26
CA ILE A 519 9.07 31.72 10.09
C ILE A 519 8.73 33.06 9.43
N ASP A 520 7.91 33.09 8.38
CA ASP A 520 7.48 34.32 7.70
C ASP A 520 6.65 35.25 8.61
N ILE A 521 5.74 34.70 9.41
CA ILE A 521 4.98 35.49 10.40
C ILE A 521 5.93 36.10 11.43
N HIS A 522 6.85 35.30 11.98
CA HIS A 522 7.82 35.76 12.97
C HIS A 522 8.77 36.82 12.40
N TYR A 523 9.21 36.66 11.16
CA TYR A 523 10.02 37.63 10.42
C TYR A 523 9.31 38.98 10.33
N LYS A 524 8.06 38.98 9.84
CA LYS A 524 7.23 40.20 9.74
C LYS A 524 7.00 40.84 11.11
N GLN A 525 6.79 40.03 12.15
CA GLN A 525 6.60 40.52 13.51
C GLN A 525 7.86 41.21 14.04
N GLN A 526 9.05 40.63 13.85
CA GLN A 526 10.30 41.23 14.30
C GLN A 526 10.60 42.53 13.55
N LEU A 527 10.36 42.59 12.24
CA LEU A 527 10.46 43.83 11.47
C LEU A 527 9.50 44.90 11.98
N ALA A 528 8.26 44.53 12.32
CA ALA A 528 7.27 45.44 12.88
C ALA A 528 7.71 45.96 14.26
N ILE A 529 8.24 45.10 15.14
CA ILE A 529 8.77 45.50 16.46
C ILE A 529 9.96 46.44 16.31
N ALA A 530 10.90 46.14 15.40
CA ALA A 530 12.05 47.00 15.11
C ALA A 530 11.60 48.38 14.61
N ARG A 531 10.62 48.42 13.69
CA ARG A 531 10.03 49.66 13.18
C ARG A 531 9.29 50.43 14.26
N GLN A 532 8.53 49.76 15.12
CA GLN A 532 7.82 50.39 16.23
C GLN A 532 8.81 51.06 17.19
N ARG A 533 9.86 50.34 17.62
CA ARG A 533 10.91 50.88 18.50
C ARG A 533 11.62 52.09 17.88
N PHE A 534 11.87 52.05 16.57
CA PHE A 534 12.43 53.17 15.83
C PHE A 534 11.50 54.39 15.86
N LEU A 535 10.21 54.20 15.55
CA LEU A 535 9.22 55.27 15.62
C LEU A 535 9.05 55.85 17.03
N GLU A 536 9.04 55.00 18.07
CA GLU A 536 9.00 55.45 19.47
C GLU A 536 10.20 56.34 19.80
N LYS A 537 11.41 55.94 19.42
CA LYS A 537 12.61 56.78 19.60
C LYS A 537 12.52 58.10 18.83
N LEU A 538 12.02 58.09 17.59
CA LEU A 538 11.82 59.30 16.80
C LEU A 538 10.80 60.23 17.44
N THR A 539 9.65 59.72 17.90
CA THR A 539 8.64 60.55 18.57
C THR A 539 9.17 61.18 19.86
N LEU A 540 10.00 60.46 20.62
CA LEU A 540 10.68 61.02 21.80
C LEU A 540 11.68 62.13 21.42
N GLN A 541 12.43 61.96 20.32
CA GLN A 541 13.34 62.98 19.81
C GLN A 541 12.57 64.22 19.30
N GLU A 542 11.50 64.04 18.53
CA GLU A 542 10.62 65.13 18.07
C GLU A 542 10.05 65.92 19.25
N LYS A 543 9.57 65.22 20.29
CA LYS A 543 9.11 65.86 21.51
C LYS A 543 10.21 66.69 22.18
N SER A 544 11.43 66.14 22.29
CA SER A 544 12.57 66.87 22.85
C SER A 544 12.91 68.13 22.05
N ILE A 545 12.84 68.05 20.71
CA ILE A 545 13.06 69.22 19.83
C ILE A 545 11.98 70.28 20.06
N HIS A 546 10.70 69.88 20.16
CA HIS A 546 9.61 70.80 20.45
C HIS A 546 9.75 71.45 21.83
N ASP A 547 10.09 70.67 22.86
CA ASP A 547 10.32 71.17 24.21
C ASP A 547 11.51 72.16 24.23
N LEU A 548 12.58 71.87 23.49
CA LEU A 548 13.72 72.78 23.33
C LEU A 548 13.34 74.09 22.62
N ALA A 549 12.57 74.01 21.53
CA ALA A 549 12.09 75.19 20.81
C ALA A 549 11.23 76.08 21.72
N TYR A 550 10.33 75.48 22.50
CA TYR A 550 9.52 76.18 23.48
C TYR A 550 10.37 76.82 24.60
N ASN A 551 11.34 76.08 25.15
CA ASN A 551 12.24 76.59 26.19
C ASN A 551 13.13 77.74 25.67
N ARG A 552 13.53 77.70 24.40
CA ARG A 552 14.24 78.81 23.74
C ARG A 552 13.36 80.06 23.68
N GLU A 553 12.13 79.93 23.20
CA GLU A 553 11.18 81.06 23.14
C GLU A 553 10.93 81.66 24.52
N LEU A 554 10.73 80.82 25.54
CA LEU A 554 10.60 81.27 26.93
C LEU A 554 11.83 82.03 27.42
N ALA A 555 13.04 81.50 27.20
CA ALA A 555 14.27 82.17 27.60
C ALA A 555 14.45 83.53 26.90
N GLU A 556 14.11 83.63 25.61
CA GLU A 556 14.13 84.90 24.87
C GLU A 556 13.09 85.90 25.41
N ILE A 557 11.90 85.43 25.81
CA ILE A 557 10.85 86.25 26.43
C ILE A 557 11.29 86.76 27.81
N ASP A 558 11.86 85.89 28.65
CA ASP A 558 12.35 86.24 29.98
C ASP A 558 13.47 87.29 29.89
N ALA A 559 14.42 87.11 28.98
CA ALA A 559 15.48 88.09 28.72
C ALA A 559 14.90 89.45 28.24
N ARG A 560 13.87 89.44 27.37
CA ARG A 560 13.17 90.66 26.95
C ARG A 560 12.45 91.34 28.12
N PHE A 561 11.82 90.55 28.99
CA PHE A 561 11.10 91.06 30.15
C PHE A 561 12.04 91.72 31.17
N GLU A 562 13.15 91.06 31.53
CA GLU A 562 14.14 91.63 32.44
C GLU A 562 14.79 92.89 31.86
N ARG A 563 15.08 92.92 30.54
CA ARG A 563 15.50 94.16 29.85
C ARG A 563 14.47 95.28 30.03
N ALA A 564 13.20 95.02 29.71
CA ALA A 564 12.15 96.03 29.78
C ALA A 564 11.95 96.58 31.21
N LYS A 565 12.04 95.72 32.21
CA LYS A 565 11.97 96.08 33.62
C LYS A 565 13.13 96.98 34.06
N LEU A 566 14.37 96.62 33.70
CA LEU A 566 15.56 97.44 33.99
C LEU A 566 15.51 98.78 33.25
N GLU A 567 15.15 98.77 31.96
CA GLU A 567 15.00 99.97 31.13
C GLU A 567 13.94 100.93 31.73
N LEU A 568 12.78 100.40 32.13
CA LEU A 568 11.72 101.19 32.74
C LEU A 568 12.15 101.79 34.08
N SER A 569 12.87 101.03 34.93
CA SER A 569 13.41 101.56 36.20
C SER A 569 14.37 102.72 35.96
N LEU A 570 15.30 102.57 35.00
CA LEU A 570 16.29 103.60 34.68
C LEU A 570 15.63 104.84 34.08
N ARG A 571 14.66 104.67 33.17
CA ARG A 571 13.86 105.78 32.62
C ARG A 571 13.05 106.50 33.69
N HIS A 572 12.49 105.78 34.66
CA HIS A 572 11.78 106.39 35.78
C HIS A 572 12.71 107.23 36.65
N GLN A 573 13.93 106.73 36.91
CA GLN A 573 14.94 107.45 37.68
C GLN A 573 15.43 108.72 36.96
N LEU A 574 15.61 108.67 35.64
CA LEU A 574 15.87 109.84 34.80
C LEU A 574 14.75 110.88 34.90
N ALA A 575 13.49 110.45 34.86
CA ALA A 575 12.34 111.36 34.95
C ALA A 575 12.26 112.06 36.31
N ILE A 576 12.52 111.34 37.42
CA ILE A 576 12.56 111.92 38.77
C ILE A 576 13.69 112.95 38.87
N ASP A 577 14.90 112.60 38.41
CA ASP A 577 16.06 113.49 38.46
C ASP A 577 15.81 114.77 37.64
N GLN A 578 15.24 114.62 36.43
CA GLN A 578 14.87 115.74 35.59
C GLN A 578 13.80 116.64 36.22
N GLN A 579 12.80 116.06 36.89
CA GLN A 579 11.78 116.82 37.60
C GLN A 579 12.38 117.60 38.79
N ALA A 580 13.24 116.96 39.58
CA ALA A 580 13.95 117.59 40.69
C ALA A 580 14.82 118.77 40.21
N PHE A 581 15.53 118.60 39.10
CA PHE A 581 16.32 119.67 38.48
C PHE A 581 15.44 120.84 38.00
N GLN A 582 14.30 120.57 37.35
CA GLN A 582 13.37 121.63 36.92
C GLN A 582 12.83 122.45 38.11
N PHE A 583 12.49 121.80 39.22
CA PHE A 583 12.10 122.48 40.46
C PHE A 583 13.22 123.36 41.00
N ALA A 584 14.45 122.83 41.09
CA ALA A 584 15.61 123.59 41.56
C ALA A 584 15.89 124.82 40.67
N LYS A 585 15.77 124.67 39.34
CA LYS A 585 15.97 125.73 38.35
C LYS A 585 14.92 126.83 38.47
N LEU A 586 13.67 126.45 38.72
CA LEU A 586 12.57 127.40 38.91
C LEU A 586 12.77 128.21 40.21
N ASN A 587 13.17 127.54 41.30
CA ASN A 587 13.51 128.20 42.56
C ASN A 587 14.71 129.15 42.43
N TYR A 588 15.75 128.76 41.69
CA TYR A 588 16.89 129.64 41.37
C TYR A 588 16.44 130.91 40.64
N ARG A 589 15.60 130.78 39.60
CA ARG A 589 15.05 131.92 38.85
C ARG A 589 14.20 132.85 39.73
N LEU A 590 13.40 132.29 40.63
CA LEU A 590 12.62 133.06 41.59
C LEU A 590 13.56 133.84 42.52
N ALA A 591 14.54 133.18 43.13
CA ALA A 591 15.53 133.83 44.01
C ALA A 591 16.27 134.98 43.31
N GLN A 592 16.66 134.80 42.05
CA GLN A 592 17.30 135.84 41.25
C GLN A 592 16.40 137.07 41.05
N LYS A 593 15.11 136.87 40.76
CA LYS A 593 14.14 137.98 40.66
C LYS A 593 13.94 138.72 41.98
N THR A 594 13.89 138.01 43.10
CA THR A 594 13.69 138.61 44.42
C THR A 594 14.88 139.46 44.86
N GLU A 595 16.10 139.03 44.60
CA GLU A 595 17.31 139.83 44.90
C GLU A 595 17.38 141.11 44.05
N ASN A 596 16.98 141.04 42.78
CA ASN A 596 16.90 142.21 41.90
C ASN A 596 15.90 143.25 42.43
N LEU A 597 14.74 142.81 42.95
CA LEU A 597 13.77 143.70 43.58
C LEU A 597 14.31 144.32 44.88
N ARG A 598 15.07 143.56 45.68
CA ARG A 598 15.70 144.06 46.91
C ARG A 598 16.71 145.16 46.63
N GLN A 599 17.54 145.01 45.61
CA GLN A 599 18.51 146.01 45.15
C GLN A 599 17.81 147.31 44.72
N ALA A 600 16.70 147.22 43.98
CA ALA A 600 15.94 148.39 43.53
C ALA A 600 15.34 149.19 44.71
N TYR A 601 14.86 148.51 45.76
CA TYR A 601 14.31 149.17 46.94
C TYR A 601 15.36 149.98 47.72
N LEU A 602 16.56 149.43 47.94
CA LEU A 602 17.64 150.10 48.67
C LEU A 602 18.14 151.37 47.97
N PHE A 603 18.10 151.41 46.64
CA PHE A 603 18.46 152.60 45.84
C PHE A 603 17.47 153.77 46.05
N SER A 604 16.19 153.49 46.32
CA SER A 604 15.17 154.52 46.55
C SER A 604 15.32 155.27 47.89
N GLN A 605 15.98 154.67 48.87
CA GLN A 605 16.07 155.21 50.23
C GLN A 605 17.13 156.33 50.40
N GLN A 606 18.10 156.44 49.49
CA GLN A 606 19.25 157.35 49.64
C GLN A 606 19.04 158.80 49.14
N ASN A 607 17.93 159.13 48.47
CA ASN A 607 17.75 160.42 47.76
C ASN A 607 16.74 161.42 48.40
N GLY A 608 16.39 161.30 49.69
CA GLY A 608 15.25 162.01 50.32
C GLY A 608 15.40 163.50 50.73
N SER A 609 16.43 164.25 50.32
CA SER A 609 16.69 165.64 50.81
C SER A 609 16.12 166.77 49.92
N GLN A 610 15.68 166.47 48.69
CA GLN A 610 15.31 167.49 47.70
C GLN A 610 13.80 167.81 47.65
N GLN A 611 12.93 166.93 48.15
CA GLN A 611 11.47 167.11 48.16
C GLN A 611 10.92 167.98 49.31
N VAL A 612 11.67 168.18 50.41
CA VAL A 612 11.23 169.00 51.55
C VAL A 612 11.49 170.51 51.31
N ILE A 613 12.54 170.85 50.54
CA ILE A 613 12.91 172.24 50.21
C ILE A 613 11.93 172.86 49.19
N GLU A 614 11.37 172.07 48.26
CA GLU A 614 10.38 172.55 47.29
C GLU A 614 8.99 172.81 47.89
N TYR A 615 8.61 172.11 48.97
CA TYR A 615 7.32 172.31 49.64
C TYR A 615 7.28 173.63 50.43
N VAL A 616 8.38 173.99 51.11
CA VAL A 616 8.49 175.25 51.87
C VAL A 616 8.55 176.49 50.96
N HIS A 617 9.24 176.41 49.81
CA HIS A 617 9.26 177.51 48.83
C HIS A 617 7.92 177.73 48.10
N LYS A 618 7.10 176.68 47.92
CA LYS A 618 5.76 176.80 47.32
C LYS A 618 4.73 177.38 48.30
N ALA A 619 4.86 177.13 49.60
CA ALA A 619 3.97 177.70 50.63
C ALA A 619 4.24 179.20 50.88
N GLN A 620 5.51 179.64 50.90
CA GLN A 620 5.86 181.05 51.14
C GLN A 620 5.43 181.97 49.98
N LYS A 621 5.50 181.49 48.71
CA LYS A 621 5.04 182.23 47.52
C LYS A 621 3.54 182.50 47.46
N ILE A 622 2.71 181.71 48.16
CA ILE A 622 1.25 181.89 48.22
C ILE A 622 0.88 182.94 49.27
N ILE A 623 1.67 183.08 50.33
CA ILE A 623 1.45 184.07 51.40
C ILE A 623 1.86 185.48 50.91
N ASP A 624 3.01 185.61 50.23
CA ASP A 624 3.49 186.91 49.71
C ASP A 624 2.63 187.49 48.56
N PHE A 625 1.87 186.64 47.84
CA PHE A 625 0.96 187.08 46.77
C PHE A 625 -0.32 187.73 47.32
N ASN A 626 -0.73 187.38 48.54
CA ASN A 626 -1.98 187.85 49.14
C ASN A 626 -1.82 189.21 49.83
N ASP A 627 -0.67 189.48 50.47
CA ASP A 627 -0.43 190.72 51.20
C ASP A 627 -0.14 191.93 50.29
N ASN A 628 0.47 191.72 49.12
CA ASN A 628 0.81 192.81 48.19
C ASN A 628 -0.37 193.35 47.36
N LYS A 629 -1.51 192.64 47.29
CA LYS A 629 -2.69 193.11 46.54
C LYS A 629 -3.73 193.84 47.36
N VAL A 630 -3.81 193.61 48.68
CA VAL A 630 -4.71 194.39 49.55
C VAL A 630 -4.32 195.87 49.59
N SER A 631 -3.02 196.18 49.47
CA SER A 631 -2.55 197.58 49.39
C SER A 631 -2.89 198.28 48.06
N GLN A 632 -2.98 197.55 46.94
CA GLN A 632 -3.45 198.11 45.66
C GLN A 632 -5.00 198.16 45.55
N TYR A 633 -5.70 197.39 46.38
CA TYR A 633 -7.16 197.31 46.42
C TYR A 633 -7.81 198.58 47.03
N ILE A 634 -7.09 199.26 47.93
CA ILE A 634 -7.52 200.53 48.55
C ILE A 634 -7.30 201.72 47.62
N ASP A 635 -6.23 201.72 46.81
CA ASP A 635 -5.90 202.85 45.92
C ASP A 635 -6.70 202.88 44.60
N TYR A 636 -7.27 201.75 44.14
CA TYR A 636 -7.99 201.70 42.85
C TYR A 636 -9.50 201.90 42.95
N THR A 637 -10.11 201.69 44.13
CA THR A 637 -11.57 201.90 44.33
C THR A 637 -11.94 203.35 44.63
N THR A 638 -10.95 204.23 44.80
CA THR A 638 -11.18 205.68 44.95
C THR A 638 -11.10 206.45 43.63
N ALA A 639 -10.83 205.79 42.48
CA ALA A 639 -10.45 206.51 41.26
C ALA A 639 -11.19 206.17 39.95
N SER A 640 -12.15 205.23 39.86
CA SER A 640 -12.90 205.06 38.59
C SER A 640 -14.24 204.30 38.69
N ASP A 641 -15.25 204.85 38.00
CA ASP A 641 -16.71 204.60 38.08
C ASP A 641 -17.30 203.74 36.91
N ASP A 642 -16.60 202.72 36.39
CA ASP A 642 -17.10 201.91 35.25
C ASP A 642 -17.21 200.40 35.58
N GLU A 643 -18.44 199.86 35.63
CA GLU A 643 -18.74 198.47 36.03
C GLU A 643 -18.17 197.40 35.05
N ARG A 644 -17.84 197.78 33.80
CA ARG A 644 -17.32 196.82 32.80
C ARG A 644 -15.85 196.46 32.98
N ASP A 645 -15.05 197.32 33.60
CA ASP A 645 -13.63 197.05 33.86
C ASP A 645 -13.42 196.06 35.01
N TYR A 646 -14.38 195.98 35.94
CA TYR A 646 -14.37 195.02 37.05
C TYR A 646 -14.46 193.57 36.57
N ALA A 647 -15.31 193.32 35.57
CA ALA A 647 -15.47 191.99 34.98
C ALA A 647 -14.20 191.51 34.25
N TYR A 648 -13.53 192.41 33.49
CA TYR A 648 -12.31 192.07 32.75
C TYR A 648 -11.13 191.75 33.68
N PHE A 649 -11.04 192.41 34.83
CA PHE A 649 -10.00 192.14 35.84
C PHE A 649 -10.20 190.77 36.53
N LEU A 650 -11.44 190.41 36.89
CA LEU A 650 -11.76 189.12 37.51
C LEU A 650 -11.44 187.94 36.59
N GLU A 651 -11.74 188.06 35.30
CA GLU A 651 -11.54 187.00 34.32
C GLU A 651 -10.05 186.73 34.04
N LYS A 652 -9.24 187.80 33.94
CA LYS A 652 -7.78 187.70 33.77
C LYS A 652 -7.07 187.13 35.01
N THR A 653 -7.63 187.36 36.20
CA THR A 653 -7.11 186.82 37.47
C THR A 653 -7.41 185.32 37.61
N ARG A 654 -8.58 184.88 37.13
CA ARG A 654 -8.98 183.46 37.12
C ARG A 654 -8.14 182.63 36.14
N GLN A 655 -7.85 183.15 34.95
CA GLN A 655 -6.99 182.47 33.96
C GLN A 655 -5.54 182.29 34.44
N LYS A 656 -4.98 183.25 35.19
CA LYS A 656 -3.64 183.11 35.78
C LYS A 656 -3.58 182.11 36.94
N LEU A 657 -4.69 181.89 37.64
CA LEU A 657 -4.79 180.90 38.72
C LEU A 657 -4.83 179.47 38.17
N ILE A 658 -5.50 179.24 37.04
CA ILE A 658 -5.59 177.91 36.40
C ILE A 658 -4.25 177.50 35.78
N ASN A 659 -3.51 178.43 35.14
CA ASN A 659 -2.21 178.13 34.51
C ASN A 659 -1.06 177.86 35.49
N ASN A 660 -1.24 178.08 36.80
CA ASN A 660 -0.21 177.83 37.82
C ASN A 660 -0.48 176.57 38.68
N ILE A 661 -1.53 175.79 38.34
CA ILE A 661 -1.94 174.57 39.05
C ILE A 661 -1.67 173.29 38.20
N GLN A 662 -1.27 173.42 36.93
CA GLN A 662 -0.54 172.37 36.19
C GLN A 662 0.96 172.57 36.39
#